data_AF-A0A1V5QWM0-F1
#
_entry.id   AF-A0A1V5QWM0-F1
#
_cell.length_a   1.000
_cell.length_b   1.000
_cell.length_c   1.000
_cell.angle_alpha   90.00
_cell.angle_beta   90.00
_cell.angle_gamma   90.00
#
_symmetry.space_group_name_H-M   'P 1'
#
loop_
_entity.id
_entity.type
_entity.pdbx_description
1 polymer ?
#
loop_
_entity_poly.entity_id
_entity_poly.type
_entity_poly.pdbx_seq_one_letter_code
_entity_poly.pdbx_strand_id
1 'polypeptide(L)'
;MHKIVFSGKILPGHDSAKVRDKLLSMLGLGPEQAAKLFSGKSHTLKKGLSAEEAERYQQHLAKLGIGVEVEPPLKSASGVPFPTLIFDIEPEAPVQETVPAKPAEPASPVIPPPQPALKPLPQPVQQVAATAPVAAPVVPAAALAIAEAVVEQVVCPKCGELQPKRTLCRACSTDMPRFAAAQREVASESRTIRQDAAAGRTTAGRRAVNSVQASLAPGEIRYSSEIPRITPFWERLPKFFLFPLQGMNLLVLVLLSLSSLLAEIFPLPFPFDHLVVQCLILLAGVRRGFVQMDAMSRGYLTAEAQADMPSDPQRVNLPWKLLGVMIAWGVAVNIAASLGIVLGYLVWGFTVVTLPAAVMALSVTNSFVSGLNPALWVRIIRGVGKPYAVLFVFLMLLSGGTNVLLPLLAPFLRGWLALPIITFCFLYFLLVMFAMMGYVLYQFHWQLGVQVDCVHSEEISEVQGDKVGELISSRIAGGDIEGALEAAKEQHLAEPEDLKVQERYHKLLLMADKKDHALEHGKSYLSLLLSKKHGDAAVALFRRLREIDPKLSLPPGEVLNLAQAAQHCREYEMALSLTQSFDLMHPHHADIPEIHFLSARIHSEAFRRDDMARQILGTLCEKYPKHDVVVREAVPYLRALEAISQGTAG
;
A
#
# COMPACT_ATOMS: atom_id res chain seq x y z
N MET A 1 42.00 -12.47 -11.53
CA MET A 1 42.15 -13.77 -10.86
C MET A 1 41.87 -13.57 -9.38
N HIS A 2 41.11 -14.49 -8.78
CA HIS A 2 40.58 -14.39 -7.42
C HIS A 2 41.31 -15.37 -6.50
N LYS A 3 41.42 -15.02 -5.22
CA LYS A 3 41.89 -15.91 -4.14
C LYS A 3 40.80 -16.03 -3.07
N ILE A 4 40.71 -17.21 -2.49
CA ILE A 4 39.70 -17.56 -1.49
C ILE A 4 40.39 -17.55 -0.12
N VAL A 5 39.92 -16.71 0.79
CA VAL A 5 40.51 -16.45 2.11
C VAL A 5 39.53 -16.88 3.20
N PHE A 6 39.98 -17.80 4.06
CA PHE A 6 39.21 -18.29 5.20
C PHE A 6 39.71 -17.65 6.49
N SER A 7 38.81 -17.01 7.24
CA SER A 7 39.13 -16.29 8.48
C SER A 7 38.64 -17.02 9.75
N GLY A 8 38.34 -18.32 9.67
CA GLY A 8 37.86 -19.09 10.83
C GLY A 8 36.37 -18.91 11.16
N LYS A 9 35.58 -18.21 10.34
CA LYS A 9 34.15 -17.96 10.58
C LYS A 9 33.29 -19.15 10.11
N ILE A 10 32.41 -19.62 10.98
CA ILE A 10 31.39 -20.65 10.67
C ILE A 10 30.02 -19.95 10.59
N LEU A 11 29.20 -20.32 9.60
CA LEU A 11 27.89 -19.71 9.40
C LEU A 11 26.90 -20.14 10.50
N PRO A 12 26.00 -19.24 10.97
CA PRO A 12 25.05 -19.52 12.03
C PRO A 12 24.09 -20.65 11.65
N GLY A 13 23.85 -21.59 12.58
CA GLY A 13 22.98 -22.77 12.36
C GLY A 13 23.70 -24.09 12.11
N HIS A 14 25.03 -24.10 12.02
CA HIS A 14 25.83 -25.32 11.85
C HIS A 14 26.69 -25.64 13.09
N ASP A 15 26.79 -26.93 13.44
CA ASP A 15 27.58 -27.45 14.56
C ASP A 15 29.09 -27.31 14.28
N SER A 16 29.77 -26.53 15.13
CA SER A 16 31.16 -26.11 14.95
C SER A 16 32.15 -27.28 15.00
N ALA A 17 31.85 -28.35 15.73
CA ALA A 17 32.70 -29.54 15.79
C ALA A 17 32.64 -30.34 14.47
N LYS A 18 31.44 -30.55 13.92
CA LYS A 18 31.23 -31.31 12.68
C LYS A 18 31.74 -30.58 11.45
N VAL A 19 31.59 -29.26 11.38
CA VAL A 19 32.09 -28.45 10.25
C VAL A 19 33.61 -28.44 10.23
N ARG A 20 34.26 -28.38 11.40
CA ARG A 20 35.71 -28.46 11.53
C ARG A 20 36.26 -29.81 11.04
N ASP A 21 35.69 -30.93 11.49
CA ASP A 21 36.14 -32.26 11.07
C ASP A 21 35.93 -32.49 9.56
N LYS A 22 34.85 -31.92 9.00
CA LYS A 22 34.55 -31.98 7.57
C LYS A 22 35.46 -31.08 6.72
N LEU A 23 35.89 -29.94 7.24
CA LEU A 23 36.89 -29.08 6.60
C LEU A 23 38.28 -29.74 6.59
N LEU A 24 38.67 -30.35 7.71
CA LEU A 24 39.98 -30.98 7.87
C LEU A 24 40.12 -32.24 7.01
N SER A 25 39.06 -33.04 6.90
CA SER A 25 39.03 -34.19 5.98
C SER A 25 39.09 -33.78 4.51
N MET A 26 38.44 -32.68 4.12
CA MET A 26 38.53 -32.18 2.73
C MET A 26 39.89 -31.59 2.36
N LEU A 27 40.61 -31.00 3.33
CA LEU A 27 41.94 -30.42 3.09
C LEU A 27 43.09 -31.40 3.33
N GLY A 28 42.82 -32.58 3.91
CA GLY A 28 43.84 -33.61 4.20
C GLY A 28 44.89 -33.17 5.23
N LEU A 29 44.51 -32.33 6.20
CA LEU A 29 45.45 -31.70 7.14
C LEU A 29 45.46 -32.41 8.51
N GLY A 30 46.66 -32.55 9.09
CA GLY A 30 46.85 -33.12 10.43
C GLY A 30 46.37 -32.21 11.58
N PRO A 31 46.19 -32.73 12.80
CA PRO A 31 45.58 -32.01 13.93
C PRO A 31 46.35 -30.75 14.37
N GLU A 32 47.66 -30.67 14.14
CA GLU A 32 48.45 -29.48 14.46
C GLU A 32 48.23 -28.31 13.47
N GLN A 33 47.98 -28.61 12.20
CA GLN A 33 47.69 -27.59 11.18
C GLN A 33 46.25 -27.08 11.29
N ALA A 34 45.34 -27.94 11.79
CA ALA A 34 43.97 -27.56 12.14
C ALA A 34 43.94 -26.42 13.17
N ALA A 35 44.71 -26.52 14.26
CA ALA A 35 44.74 -25.50 15.31
C ALA A 35 45.22 -24.13 14.79
N LYS A 36 46.11 -24.11 13.80
CA LYS A 36 46.58 -22.87 13.14
C LYS A 36 45.51 -22.25 12.22
N LEU A 37 44.76 -23.07 11.48
CA LEU A 37 43.71 -22.61 10.57
C LEU A 37 42.52 -21.95 11.28
N PHE A 38 42.23 -22.36 12.51
CA PHE A 38 41.16 -21.79 13.34
C PHE A 38 41.66 -20.78 14.39
N SER A 39 42.94 -20.35 14.33
CA SER A 39 43.52 -19.40 15.29
C SER A 39 43.10 -17.93 15.05
N GLY A 40 42.00 -17.69 14.31
CA GLY A 40 41.49 -16.35 13.99
C GLY A 40 42.31 -15.54 12.97
N LYS A 41 43.34 -16.13 12.35
CA LYS A 41 44.15 -15.48 11.31
C LYS A 41 43.67 -15.92 9.92
N SER A 42 43.62 -14.98 8.97
CA SER A 42 43.13 -15.25 7.60
C SER A 42 44.14 -16.10 6.81
N HIS A 43 43.68 -17.26 6.31
CA HIS A 43 44.49 -18.19 5.52
C HIS A 43 43.93 -18.32 4.10
N THR A 44 44.79 -18.25 3.08
CA THR A 44 44.38 -18.44 1.68
C THR A 44 44.24 -19.92 1.37
N LEU A 45 43.03 -20.38 1.05
CA LEU A 45 42.74 -21.77 0.70
C LEU A 45 43.12 -22.12 -0.74
N LYS A 46 42.89 -21.19 -1.68
CA LYS A 46 43.19 -21.40 -3.11
C LYS A 46 43.42 -20.08 -3.84
N LYS A 47 44.37 -20.05 -4.79
CA LYS A 47 44.78 -18.87 -5.57
C LYS A 47 44.63 -19.15 -7.07
N GLY A 48 44.43 -18.10 -7.87
CA GLY A 48 44.46 -18.19 -9.34
C GLY A 48 43.11 -18.54 -9.99
N LEU A 49 41.98 -18.32 -9.31
CA LEU A 49 40.66 -18.72 -9.80
C LEU A 49 40.04 -17.68 -10.73
N SER A 50 39.28 -18.12 -11.73
CA SER A 50 38.37 -17.25 -12.50
C SER A 50 37.18 -16.78 -11.64
N ALA A 51 36.41 -15.79 -12.11
CA ALA A 51 35.29 -15.23 -11.33
C ALA A 51 34.19 -16.28 -11.07
N GLU A 52 33.81 -17.03 -12.10
CA GLU A 52 32.78 -18.07 -12.03
C GLU A 52 33.21 -19.26 -11.16
N GLU A 53 34.49 -19.64 -11.23
CA GLU A 53 35.03 -20.70 -10.37
C GLU A 53 35.09 -20.27 -8.91
N ALA A 54 35.47 -19.03 -8.62
CA ALA A 54 35.50 -18.50 -7.26
C ALA A 54 34.09 -18.44 -6.64
N GLU A 55 33.07 -18.09 -7.43
CA GLU A 55 31.67 -18.09 -7.00
C GLU A 55 31.16 -19.51 -6.71
N ARG A 56 31.40 -20.48 -7.60
CA ARG A 56 31.04 -21.89 -7.35
C ARG A 56 31.71 -22.43 -6.10
N TYR A 57 32.98 -22.09 -5.89
CA TYR A 57 33.73 -22.54 -4.72
C TYR A 57 33.22 -21.89 -3.42
N GLN A 58 32.85 -20.61 -3.46
CA GLN A 58 32.24 -19.91 -2.33
C GLN A 58 30.88 -20.51 -1.97
N GLN A 59 30.01 -20.76 -2.96
CA GLN A 59 28.70 -21.37 -2.75
C GLN A 59 28.81 -22.79 -2.20
N HIS A 60 29.77 -23.58 -2.69
CA HIS A 60 30.00 -24.95 -2.20
C HIS A 60 30.47 -24.97 -0.73
N LEU A 61 31.38 -24.07 -0.35
CA LEU A 61 31.85 -23.95 1.04
C LEU A 61 30.77 -23.37 1.97
N ALA A 62 29.94 -22.45 1.48
CA ALA A 62 28.79 -21.92 2.23
C ALA A 62 27.74 -23.00 2.52
N LYS A 63 27.44 -23.89 1.57
CA LYS A 63 26.55 -25.07 1.80
C LYS A 63 27.07 -26.02 2.88
N LEU A 64 28.38 -25.99 3.14
CA LEU A 64 29.03 -26.81 4.16
C LEU A 64 29.19 -26.05 5.50
N GLY A 65 28.62 -24.85 5.61
CA GLY A 65 28.62 -24.02 6.81
C GLY A 65 29.90 -23.20 7.01
N ILE A 66 30.78 -23.11 6.00
CA ILE A 66 32.09 -22.47 6.11
C ILE A 66 32.00 -21.07 5.49
N GLY A 67 32.25 -20.02 6.27
CA GLY A 67 32.25 -18.64 5.80
C GLY A 67 33.61 -18.27 5.19
N VAL A 68 33.63 -17.93 3.90
CA VAL A 68 34.86 -17.65 3.17
C VAL A 68 34.73 -16.36 2.37
N GLU A 69 35.78 -15.54 2.37
CA GLU A 69 35.85 -14.24 1.70
C GLU A 69 36.68 -14.35 0.42
N VAL A 70 36.25 -13.74 -0.69
CA VAL A 70 36.94 -13.77 -1.99
C VAL A 70 37.61 -12.42 -2.25
N GLU A 71 38.91 -12.43 -2.55
CA GLU A 71 39.69 -11.22 -2.86
C GLU A 71 40.29 -11.29 -4.28
N PRO A 72 40.17 -10.25 -5.12
CA PRO A 72 39.28 -9.09 -4.98
C PRO A 72 37.79 -9.51 -4.98
N PRO A 73 36.87 -8.72 -4.39
CA PRO A 73 35.45 -9.09 -4.34
C PRO A 73 34.90 -9.29 -5.75
N LEU A 74 34.16 -10.39 -5.95
CA LEU A 74 33.44 -10.64 -7.19
C LEU A 74 32.57 -9.42 -7.48
N LYS A 75 32.62 -8.89 -8.71
CA LYS A 75 31.72 -7.83 -9.15
C LYS A 75 30.30 -8.39 -9.08
N SER A 76 29.61 -8.16 -7.96
CA SER A 76 28.18 -8.38 -7.90
C SER A 76 27.54 -7.49 -8.96
N ALA A 77 26.62 -8.06 -9.74
CA ALA A 77 25.68 -7.23 -10.48
C ALA A 77 25.08 -6.25 -9.48
N SER A 78 25.33 -4.97 -9.72
CA SER A 78 25.09 -3.86 -8.82
C SER A 78 23.58 -3.70 -8.52
N GLY A 79 23.03 -4.56 -7.69
CA GLY A 79 22.02 -4.15 -6.73
C GLY A 79 22.74 -3.29 -5.71
N VAL A 80 22.83 -1.99 -5.96
CA VAL A 80 23.14 -1.04 -4.89
C VAL A 80 22.14 -1.35 -3.77
N PRO A 81 22.56 -1.63 -2.53
CA PRO A 81 21.62 -1.56 -1.43
C PRO A 81 21.18 -0.10 -1.42
N PHE A 82 19.98 0.18 -1.93
CA PHE A 82 19.46 1.53 -1.94
C PHE A 82 19.47 2.01 -0.49
N PRO A 83 20.26 3.05 -0.15
CA PRO A 83 20.08 3.69 1.14
C PRO A 83 18.65 4.22 1.11
N THR A 84 17.83 3.84 2.09
CA THR A 84 16.56 4.50 2.36
C THR A 84 16.87 5.98 2.50
N LEU A 85 16.67 6.75 1.44
CA LEU A 85 16.82 8.18 1.50
C LEU A 85 15.55 8.65 2.21
N ILE A 86 15.71 9.50 3.22
CA ILE A 86 14.64 10.41 3.68
C ILE A 86 13.61 9.67 4.58
N PHE A 87 13.71 9.58 5.91
CA PHE A 87 13.37 10.62 6.89
C PHE A 87 13.77 10.12 8.30
N ASP A 88 14.98 10.42 8.78
CA ASP A 88 15.23 10.47 10.22
C ASP A 88 14.84 11.88 10.69
N ILE A 89 13.59 12.07 11.10
CA ILE A 89 13.15 13.31 11.77
C ILE A 89 12.49 12.91 13.10
N GLU A 90 13.15 13.30 14.18
CA GLU A 90 12.64 13.26 15.55
C GLU A 90 11.44 14.23 15.65
N PRO A 91 10.26 13.78 16.12
CA PRO A 91 9.06 14.61 16.17
C PRO A 91 9.29 15.80 17.11
N GLU A 92 9.02 17.01 16.60
CA GLU A 92 9.13 18.25 17.34
C GLU A 92 8.02 18.29 18.42
N ALA A 93 8.43 18.13 19.68
CA ALA A 93 7.53 18.22 20.83
C ALA A 93 6.97 19.65 20.94
N PRO A 94 5.66 19.82 21.23
CA PRO A 94 5.04 21.13 21.28
C PRO A 94 5.63 21.96 22.42
N VAL A 95 6.11 23.16 22.08
CA VAL A 95 6.38 24.23 23.05
C VAL A 95 5.04 24.63 23.65
N GLN A 96 4.81 24.26 24.91
CA GLN A 96 3.66 24.74 25.67
C GLN A 96 3.81 26.25 25.91
N GLU A 97 2.92 27.04 25.31
CA GLU A 97 2.61 28.39 25.77
C GLU A 97 2.03 28.30 27.19
N THR A 98 2.82 28.72 28.18
CA THR A 98 2.33 28.92 29.53
C THR A 98 1.43 30.15 29.57
N VAL A 99 0.12 29.92 29.65
CA VAL A 99 -0.87 30.91 30.07
C VAL A 99 -0.59 31.31 31.53
N PRO A 100 -0.49 32.60 31.88
CA PRO A 100 -0.26 33.01 33.27
C PRO A 100 -1.56 32.86 34.08
N ALA A 101 -1.53 31.98 35.09
CA ALA A 101 -2.61 31.85 36.06
C ALA A 101 -2.52 32.94 37.15
N LYS A 102 -3.69 33.45 37.50
CA LYS A 102 -4.02 34.50 38.48
C LYS A 102 -3.66 34.10 39.94
N PRO A 103 -3.35 35.05 40.85
CA PRO A 103 -2.84 34.74 42.19
C PRO A 103 -3.95 34.48 43.22
N ALA A 104 -3.70 33.56 44.16
CA ALA A 104 -4.40 33.44 45.43
C ALA A 104 -3.44 32.99 46.56
N GLU A 105 -3.69 33.57 47.74
CA GLU A 105 -2.90 33.76 48.97
C GLU A 105 -2.65 32.50 49.86
N PRO A 106 -1.88 32.62 50.98
CA PRO A 106 -0.89 31.63 51.41
C PRO A 106 -1.33 30.73 52.59
N ALA A 107 -0.61 29.60 52.77
CA ALA A 107 -0.51 28.90 54.04
C ALA A 107 0.93 28.44 54.31
N SER A 108 1.29 28.53 55.59
CA SER A 108 2.61 28.59 56.24
C SER A 108 3.56 27.37 56.13
N PRO A 109 4.84 27.51 56.56
CA PRO A 109 6.00 26.80 56.00
C PRO A 109 6.44 25.56 56.80
N VAL A 110 7.10 24.63 56.11
CA VAL A 110 7.97 23.61 56.72
C VAL A 110 9.39 23.82 56.21
N ILE A 111 10.32 23.95 57.16
CA ILE A 111 11.73 24.31 57.01
C ILE A 111 12.56 23.12 56.51
N PRO A 112 13.44 23.28 55.50
CA PRO A 112 14.56 22.36 55.25
C PRO A 112 15.87 22.87 55.89
N PRO A 113 16.74 21.98 56.42
CA PRO A 113 18.04 22.36 57.01
C PRO A 113 19.12 22.67 55.95
N PRO A 114 20.19 23.42 56.33
CA PRO A 114 20.97 24.25 55.42
C PRO A 114 22.22 23.57 54.82
N GLN A 115 22.58 24.01 53.61
CA GLN A 115 23.89 23.81 52.98
C GLN A 115 24.88 24.93 53.41
N PRO A 116 26.18 24.64 53.63
CA PRO A 116 27.20 25.67 53.81
C PRO A 116 27.75 26.21 52.48
N ALA A 117 28.04 27.51 52.50
CA ALA A 117 28.30 28.40 51.37
C ALA A 117 29.69 28.31 50.73
N LEU A 118 29.74 28.65 49.43
CA LEU A 118 30.93 29.07 48.69
C LEU A 118 31.43 30.45 49.13
N LYS A 119 32.75 30.68 49.05
CA LYS A 119 33.36 31.98 48.68
C LYS A 119 34.84 31.80 48.21
N PRO A 120 35.45 32.79 47.53
CA PRO A 120 36.05 32.60 46.20
C PRO A 120 37.57 32.87 46.12
N LEU A 121 38.14 32.61 44.93
CA LEU A 121 39.55 32.78 44.53
C LEU A 121 40.19 34.15 44.85
N PRO A 122 41.54 34.14 44.94
CA PRO A 122 42.34 35.16 44.26
C PRO A 122 43.53 34.59 43.45
N GLN A 123 43.93 35.32 42.40
CA GLN A 123 45.25 35.30 41.75
C GLN A 123 45.88 36.71 41.92
N PRO A 124 47.06 37.04 41.36
CA PRO A 124 48.39 36.41 41.46
C PRO A 124 49.50 37.46 41.81
N VAL A 125 50.65 37.07 42.40
CA VAL A 125 51.89 37.89 42.32
C VAL A 125 53.17 37.01 42.38
N GLN A 126 53.90 37.01 41.26
CA GLN A 126 55.34 37.23 41.07
C GLN A 126 56.38 36.94 42.20
N GLN A 127 57.41 36.16 41.80
CA GLN A 127 58.84 36.52 41.75
C GLN A 127 59.89 35.96 42.78
N VAL A 128 60.96 35.40 42.17
CA VAL A 128 62.40 35.38 42.53
C VAL A 128 63.05 34.25 43.38
N ALA A 129 64.20 33.81 42.82
CA ALA A 129 65.41 33.16 43.40
C ALA A 129 65.37 31.66 43.69
N ALA A 130 66.11 30.82 42.95
CA ALA A 130 67.56 30.52 43.07
C ALA A 130 67.85 29.76 44.38
N THR A 131 68.36 28.53 44.41
CA THR A 131 69.59 27.98 43.81
C THR A 131 69.57 26.44 43.79
N ALA A 132 70.30 25.83 42.85
CA ALA A 132 70.56 24.39 42.69
C ALA A 132 71.65 23.86 43.67
N PRO A 133 72.20 22.62 43.55
CA PRO A 133 71.66 21.27 43.32
C PRO A 133 72.18 20.29 44.42
N VAL A 134 72.36 18.99 44.10
CA VAL A 134 72.96 17.86 44.89
C VAL A 134 71.90 17.00 45.59
N ALA A 135 71.79 15.68 45.46
CA ALA A 135 72.47 14.63 44.70
C ALA A 135 71.49 13.44 44.59
N ALA A 136 71.65 12.60 43.57
CA ALA A 136 71.02 11.28 43.54
C ALA A 136 71.74 10.30 44.48
N PRO A 137 71.01 9.35 45.08
CA PRO A 137 71.50 7.97 45.05
C PRO A 137 70.44 6.97 44.59
N VAL A 138 70.96 5.79 44.29
CA VAL A 138 70.44 4.70 43.46
C VAL A 138 70.08 3.51 44.36
N VAL A 139 68.81 3.05 44.28
CA VAL A 139 68.15 1.73 44.61
C VAL A 139 68.31 1.09 46.03
N PRO A 140 67.38 0.22 46.52
CA PRO A 140 66.95 -1.03 45.90
C PRO A 140 65.44 -1.31 45.81
N ALA A 141 65.11 -2.22 44.90
CA ALA A 141 63.80 -2.78 44.64
C ALA A 141 63.25 -3.57 45.84
N ALA A 142 61.98 -3.33 46.19
CA ALA A 142 61.17 -4.25 46.97
C ALA A 142 59.72 -4.23 46.47
N ALA A 143 59.35 -5.35 45.88
CA ALA A 143 58.03 -5.99 45.83
C ALA A 143 56.79 -5.17 45.44
N LEU A 144 56.25 -5.57 44.28
CA LEU A 144 54.89 -5.37 43.78
C LEU A 144 53.80 -5.60 44.85
N ALA A 145 52.84 -4.69 44.90
CA ALA A 145 51.42 -5.00 45.06
C ALA A 145 50.60 -3.86 44.45
N ILE A 146 50.17 -4.04 43.19
CA ILE A 146 49.18 -3.18 42.55
C ILE A 146 47.84 -3.51 43.22
N ALA A 147 47.33 -2.59 44.03
CA ALA A 147 45.94 -2.63 44.48
C ALA A 147 45.06 -2.26 43.30
N GLU A 148 44.44 -3.28 42.73
CA GLU A 148 43.52 -3.26 41.60
C GLU A 148 42.31 -2.36 41.92
N ALA A 149 42.26 -1.17 41.32
CA ALA A 149 41.09 -0.31 41.39
C ALA A 149 39.95 -0.99 40.63
N VAL A 150 38.92 -1.45 41.34
CA VAL A 150 37.69 -2.01 40.76
C VAL A 150 37.01 -0.93 39.95
N VAL A 151 37.27 -0.91 38.64
CA VAL A 151 36.59 -0.01 37.70
C VAL A 151 35.19 -0.56 37.48
N GLU A 152 34.17 0.15 37.97
CA GLU A 152 32.76 -0.21 37.79
C GLU A 152 32.42 -0.23 36.28
N GLN A 153 32.16 -1.42 35.73
CA GLN A 153 31.88 -1.64 34.31
C GLN A 153 30.36 -1.64 34.07
N VAL A 154 29.94 -0.99 32.99
CA VAL A 154 28.56 -0.91 32.51
C VAL A 154 28.49 -1.40 31.06
N VAL A 155 27.40 -2.09 30.72
CA VAL A 155 27.15 -2.57 29.35
C VAL A 155 26.31 -1.55 28.60
N CYS A 156 26.66 -1.27 27.35
CA CYS A 156 25.83 -0.41 26.51
C CYS A 156 24.50 -1.10 26.14
N PRO A 157 23.33 -0.51 26.46
CA PRO A 157 22.01 -1.05 26.12
C PRO A 157 21.71 -1.04 24.61
N LYS A 158 22.52 -0.33 23.81
CA LYS A 158 22.35 -0.26 22.34
C LYS A 158 23.23 -1.24 21.58
N CYS A 159 24.51 -1.37 21.94
CA CYS A 159 25.49 -2.17 21.18
C CYS A 159 26.12 -3.33 21.97
N GLY A 160 25.82 -3.46 23.27
CA GLY A 160 26.35 -4.56 24.10
C GLY A 160 27.81 -4.40 24.54
N GLU A 161 28.49 -3.31 24.19
CA GLU A 161 29.89 -3.08 24.57
C GLU A 161 30.06 -2.93 26.09
N LEU A 162 31.02 -3.66 26.66
CA LEU A 162 31.34 -3.68 28.08
C LEU A 162 32.46 -2.67 28.38
N GLN A 163 32.17 -1.67 29.20
CA GLN A 163 32.98 -0.46 29.28
C GLN A 163 32.95 0.17 30.68
N PRO A 164 33.98 0.93 31.09
CA PRO A 164 33.94 1.68 32.34
C PRO A 164 32.80 2.72 32.34
N LYS A 165 32.23 3.00 33.52
CA LYS A 165 31.11 3.92 33.71
C LYS A 165 31.34 5.30 33.08
N ARG A 166 30.49 5.65 32.12
CA ARG A 166 30.47 6.94 31.42
C ARG A 166 29.11 7.21 30.79
N THR A 167 28.87 8.46 30.41
CA THR A 167 27.63 8.91 29.78
C THR A 167 27.51 8.47 28.33
N LEU A 168 28.59 8.52 27.54
CA LEU A 168 28.61 8.17 26.12
C LEU A 168 29.32 6.83 25.87
N CYS A 169 28.75 5.93 25.07
CA CYS A 169 29.43 4.66 24.73
C CYS A 169 30.69 4.84 23.86
N ARG A 170 31.76 4.04 24.06
CA ARG A 170 32.99 4.05 23.21
C ARG A 170 32.77 3.56 21.80
N ALA A 171 31.90 2.57 21.64
CA ALA A 171 31.73 1.89 20.37
C ALA A 171 30.72 2.64 19.49
N CYS A 172 29.60 3.06 20.06
CA CYS A 172 28.48 3.63 19.29
C CYS A 172 28.14 5.09 19.65
N SER A 173 28.93 5.74 20.50
CA SER A 173 28.77 7.16 20.89
C SER A 173 27.39 7.54 21.42
N THR A 174 26.60 6.57 21.86
CA THR A 174 25.22 6.79 22.35
C THR A 174 25.23 7.20 23.81
N ASP A 175 24.43 8.22 24.15
CA ASP A 175 24.16 8.63 25.53
C ASP A 175 23.35 7.54 26.25
N MET A 176 24.02 6.82 27.15
CA MET A 176 23.49 5.63 27.80
C MET A 176 22.35 5.92 28.79
N PRO A 177 22.45 6.95 29.65
CA PRO A 177 21.34 7.37 30.50
C PRO A 177 20.09 7.77 29.72
N ARG A 178 20.21 8.59 28.66
CA ARG A 178 19.04 9.02 27.87
C ARG A 178 18.42 7.86 27.10
N PHE A 179 19.22 6.98 26.52
CA PHE A 179 18.71 5.82 25.80
C PHE A 179 18.00 4.83 26.72
N ALA A 180 18.50 4.63 27.95
CA ALA A 180 17.85 3.80 28.95
C ALA A 180 16.52 4.40 29.46
N ALA A 181 16.40 5.73 29.52
CA ALA A 181 15.14 6.41 29.85
C ALA A 181 14.10 6.22 28.73
N ALA A 182 14.48 6.43 27.47
CA ALA A 182 13.61 6.22 26.31
C ALA A 182 13.10 4.76 26.22
N GLN A 183 13.95 3.77 26.48
CA GLN A 183 13.52 2.36 26.49
C GLN A 183 12.50 2.05 27.60
N ARG A 184 12.57 2.73 28.75
CA ARG A 184 11.60 2.56 29.85
C ARG A 184 10.25 3.18 29.49
N GLU A 185 10.23 4.30 28.78
CA GLU A 185 9.02 4.93 28.27
C GLU A 185 8.31 4.01 27.26
N VAL A 186 9.04 3.50 26.26
CA VAL A 186 8.49 2.54 25.27
C VAL A 186 7.95 1.28 25.97
N ALA A 187 8.66 0.76 26.97
CA ALA A 187 8.20 -0.41 27.73
C ALA A 187 6.96 -0.11 28.60
N SER A 188 6.81 1.13 29.09
CA SER A 188 5.64 1.57 29.86
C SER A 188 4.41 1.79 28.98
N GLU A 189 4.60 2.32 27.77
CA GLU A 189 3.58 2.51 26.74
C GLU A 189 3.07 1.16 26.20
N SER A 190 3.98 0.21 25.98
CA SER A 190 3.66 -1.18 25.63
C SER A 190 2.82 -1.88 26.70
N ARG A 191 3.03 -1.54 27.99
CA ARG A 191 2.28 -2.12 29.12
C ARG A 191 0.91 -1.50 29.27
N THR A 192 0.76 -0.19 29.03
CA THR A 192 -0.54 0.49 29.02
C THR A 192 -1.41 -0.02 27.89
N ILE A 193 -0.87 -0.16 26.66
CA ILE A 193 -1.60 -0.76 25.53
C ILE A 193 -2.07 -2.19 25.84
N ARG A 194 -1.25 -3.00 26.53
CA ARG A 194 -1.66 -4.35 26.97
C ARG A 194 -2.71 -4.35 28.08
N GLN A 195 -2.69 -3.36 28.98
CA GLN A 195 -3.68 -3.20 30.04
C GLN A 195 -5.02 -2.71 29.48
N ASP A 196 -5.02 -1.79 28.51
CA ASP A 196 -6.21 -1.30 27.83
C ASP A 196 -6.86 -2.41 26.98
N ALA A 197 -6.06 -3.25 26.33
CA ALA A 197 -6.53 -4.46 25.64
C ALA A 197 -7.07 -5.54 26.60
N ALA A 198 -6.69 -5.51 27.88
CA ALA A 198 -7.25 -6.39 28.91
C ALA A 198 -8.56 -5.83 29.50
N ALA A 199 -8.69 -4.51 29.63
CA ALA A 199 -9.86 -3.84 30.17
C ALA A 199 -11.08 -3.86 29.22
N GLY A 200 -10.86 -3.93 27.90
CA GLY A 200 -11.92 -3.99 26.88
C GLY A 200 -12.64 -5.34 26.73
N ARG A 201 -12.34 -6.36 27.55
CA ARG A 201 -12.94 -7.71 27.45
C ARG A 201 -14.15 -7.88 28.37
N THR A 202 -15.30 -7.34 27.96
CA THR A 202 -16.61 -7.73 28.53
C THR A 202 -17.23 -8.91 27.78
N THR A 203 -18.01 -9.70 28.49
CA THR A 203 -18.19 -11.16 28.37
C THR A 203 -19.27 -11.64 27.38
N ALA A 204 -19.48 -10.99 26.24
CA ALA A 204 -20.58 -11.35 25.32
C ALA A 204 -20.19 -11.75 23.87
N GLY A 205 -18.89 -11.88 23.53
CA GLY A 205 -18.44 -12.13 22.16
C GLY A 205 -17.76 -13.49 21.90
N ARG A 206 -17.82 -14.44 22.82
CA ARG A 206 -16.89 -15.59 22.86
C ARG A 206 -17.14 -16.70 21.81
N ARG A 207 -18.11 -16.56 20.91
CA ARG A 207 -18.46 -17.62 19.94
C ARG A 207 -18.35 -17.25 18.46
N ALA A 208 -18.16 -15.99 18.11
CA ALA A 208 -18.13 -15.54 16.70
C ALA A 208 -16.71 -15.20 16.17
N VAL A 209 -15.68 -15.20 17.03
CA VAL A 209 -14.33 -14.73 16.64
C VAL A 209 -13.36 -15.88 16.34
N ASN A 210 -13.66 -17.11 16.78
CA ASN A 210 -12.73 -18.23 16.64
C ASN A 210 -12.62 -18.83 15.21
N SER A 211 -13.44 -18.42 14.24
CA SER A 211 -13.32 -18.88 12.84
C SER A 211 -12.63 -17.89 11.91
N VAL A 212 -12.31 -16.67 12.37
CA VAL A 212 -11.63 -15.64 11.55
C VAL A 212 -10.25 -15.29 12.13
N GLN A 213 -9.95 -15.68 13.37
CA GLN A 213 -8.72 -15.30 14.08
C GLN A 213 -7.57 -16.32 13.98
N ALA A 214 -7.57 -17.14 12.93
CA ALA A 214 -6.42 -18.00 12.58
C ALA A 214 -5.46 -17.36 11.55
N SER A 215 -5.75 -16.15 11.03
CA SER A 215 -4.94 -15.53 9.96
C SER A 215 -4.26 -14.20 10.31
N LEU A 216 -4.36 -13.69 11.54
CA LEU A 216 -3.77 -12.40 11.91
C LEU A 216 -2.92 -12.54 13.18
N ALA A 217 -1.84 -13.30 13.07
CA ALA A 217 -0.63 -13.00 13.84
C ALA A 217 0.06 -11.80 13.16
N PRO A 218 0.68 -10.86 13.91
CA PRO A 218 1.56 -9.87 13.33
C PRO A 218 2.82 -10.59 12.85
N GLY A 219 2.70 -11.21 11.67
CA GLY A 219 3.78 -11.80 10.94
C GLY A 219 4.62 -10.68 10.36
N GLU A 220 5.83 -10.56 10.87
CA GLU A 220 6.95 -9.88 10.24
C GLU A 220 6.92 -10.18 8.73
N ILE A 221 6.53 -9.20 7.91
CA ILE A 221 6.52 -9.34 6.45
C ILE A 221 7.98 -9.48 6.05
N ARG A 222 8.41 -10.73 5.87
CA ARG A 222 9.71 -11.07 5.30
C ARG A 222 9.68 -10.57 3.85
N TYR A 223 10.27 -9.40 3.62
CA TYR A 223 10.47 -8.83 2.28
C TYR A 223 11.19 -9.86 1.41
N SER A 224 10.45 -10.53 0.53
CA SER A 224 11.03 -11.23 -0.60
C SER A 224 11.72 -10.20 -1.48
N SER A 225 12.91 -10.53 -1.97
CA SER A 225 13.83 -9.67 -2.74
C SER A 225 13.31 -9.17 -4.11
N GLU A 226 12.02 -9.27 -4.39
CA GLU A 226 11.39 -8.73 -5.59
C GLU A 226 10.43 -7.60 -5.21
N ILE A 227 10.80 -6.37 -5.58
CA ILE A 227 9.96 -5.18 -5.42
C ILE A 227 8.68 -5.40 -6.26
N PRO A 228 7.47 -5.38 -5.66
CA PRO A 228 6.24 -5.40 -6.43
C PRO A 228 6.26 -4.23 -7.42
N ARG A 229 6.16 -4.49 -8.72
CA ARG A 229 6.07 -3.43 -9.73
C ARG A 229 4.71 -2.76 -9.61
N ILE A 230 4.63 -1.70 -8.81
CA ILE A 230 3.46 -0.81 -8.79
C ILE A 230 3.31 -0.20 -10.18
N THR A 231 2.11 -0.29 -10.76
CA THR A 231 1.83 0.30 -12.08
C THR A 231 2.13 1.80 -12.06
N PRO A 232 2.73 2.34 -13.11
CA PRO A 232 3.04 3.75 -13.14
C PRO A 232 1.78 4.62 -13.21
N PHE A 233 1.86 5.82 -12.63
CA PHE A 233 0.70 6.71 -12.53
C PHE A 233 0.08 7.09 -13.89
N TRP A 234 0.87 7.20 -14.96
CA TRP A 234 0.35 7.58 -16.29
C TRP A 234 -0.54 6.52 -16.93
N GLU A 235 -0.41 5.24 -16.55
CA GLU A 235 -1.31 4.17 -16.99
C GLU A 235 -2.67 4.22 -16.26
N ARG A 236 -2.75 4.97 -15.15
CA ARG A 236 -3.95 5.10 -14.31
C ARG A 236 -4.69 6.42 -14.48
N LEU A 237 -4.35 7.22 -15.49
CA LEU A 237 -4.97 8.52 -15.73
C LEU A 237 -6.50 8.50 -15.64
N PRO A 238 -7.24 7.58 -16.29
CA PRO A 238 -8.71 7.57 -16.23
C PRO A 238 -9.26 7.43 -14.81
N LYS A 239 -8.58 6.63 -13.96
CA LYS A 239 -9.01 6.39 -12.58
C LYS A 239 -8.91 7.66 -11.73
N PHE A 240 -7.92 8.52 -11.95
CA PHE A 240 -7.78 9.80 -11.23
C PHE A 240 -8.90 10.79 -11.58
N PHE A 241 -9.37 10.82 -12.83
CA PHE A 241 -10.47 11.72 -13.24
C PHE A 241 -11.83 11.23 -12.74
N LEU A 242 -12.03 9.93 -12.62
CA LEU A 242 -13.25 9.34 -12.06
C LEU A 242 -13.32 9.52 -10.53
N PHE A 243 -12.18 9.68 -9.86
CA PHE A 243 -12.11 9.70 -8.40
C PHE A 243 -12.93 10.83 -7.74
N PRO A 244 -12.82 12.12 -8.14
CA PRO A 244 -13.63 13.18 -7.54
C PRO A 244 -15.14 13.02 -7.81
N LEU A 245 -15.51 12.21 -8.81
CA LEU A 245 -16.91 11.93 -9.16
C LEU A 245 -17.51 10.79 -8.33
N GLN A 246 -16.73 10.11 -7.49
CA GLN A 246 -17.22 9.07 -6.60
C GLN A 246 -18.07 9.68 -5.46
N GLY A 247 -19.17 8.99 -5.10
CA GLY A 247 -20.35 9.53 -4.39
C GLY A 247 -20.10 10.63 -3.34
N MET A 248 -19.43 10.31 -2.23
CA MET A 248 -19.24 11.27 -1.14
C MET A 248 -18.34 12.46 -1.52
N ASN A 249 -17.35 12.25 -2.40
CA ASN A 249 -16.48 13.31 -2.88
C ASN A 249 -17.21 14.28 -3.81
N LEU A 250 -18.07 13.76 -4.69
CA LEU A 250 -18.91 14.57 -5.57
C LEU A 250 -19.85 15.46 -4.77
N LEU A 251 -20.51 14.90 -3.74
CA LEU A 251 -21.43 15.65 -2.88
C LEU A 251 -20.72 16.82 -2.18
N VAL A 252 -19.53 16.57 -1.62
CA VAL A 252 -18.72 17.63 -0.97
C VAL A 252 -18.31 18.69 -1.98
N LEU A 253 -17.90 18.30 -3.18
CA LEU A 253 -17.48 19.22 -4.24
C LEU A 253 -18.63 20.12 -4.69
N VAL A 254 -19.83 19.56 -4.88
CA VAL A 254 -21.04 20.32 -5.22
C VAL A 254 -21.39 21.30 -4.11
N LEU A 255 -21.43 20.86 -2.84
CA LEU A 255 -21.72 21.74 -1.70
C LEU A 255 -20.72 22.87 -1.57
N LEU A 256 -19.43 22.57 -1.72
CA LEU A 256 -18.36 23.56 -1.63
C LEU A 256 -18.36 24.54 -2.82
N SER A 257 -18.82 24.10 -3.99
CA SER A 257 -19.02 24.99 -5.14
C SER A 257 -20.24 25.91 -4.98
N LEU A 258 -21.34 25.39 -4.44
CA LEU A 258 -22.56 26.16 -4.18
C LEU A 258 -22.37 27.20 -3.08
N SER A 259 -21.47 26.96 -2.11
CA SER A 259 -21.16 27.94 -1.07
C SER A 259 -20.50 29.21 -1.62
N SER A 260 -20.02 29.22 -2.87
CA SER A 260 -19.56 30.45 -3.53
C SER A 260 -20.67 31.51 -3.66
N LEU A 261 -21.94 31.10 -3.67
CA LEU A 261 -23.10 32.00 -3.67
C LEU A 261 -23.25 32.81 -2.40
N LEU A 262 -22.65 32.37 -1.28
CA LEU A 262 -22.66 33.16 -0.03
C LEU A 262 -21.91 34.49 -0.19
N ALA A 263 -21.04 34.62 -1.20
CA ALA A 263 -20.35 35.87 -1.48
C ALA A 263 -21.34 37.04 -1.70
N GLU A 264 -22.46 36.78 -2.39
CA GLU A 264 -23.50 37.79 -2.68
C GLU A 264 -24.26 38.27 -1.43
N ILE A 265 -24.21 37.50 -0.33
CA ILE A 265 -24.94 37.75 0.92
C ILE A 265 -24.00 38.32 1.99
N PHE A 266 -22.68 38.27 1.77
CA PHE A 266 -21.70 38.59 2.79
C PHE A 266 -21.60 40.12 3.01
N PRO A 267 -21.58 40.61 4.26
CA PRO A 267 -21.72 42.05 4.56
C PRO A 267 -20.43 42.88 4.33
N LEU A 268 -19.53 42.43 3.45
CA LEU A 268 -18.31 43.16 3.08
C LEU A 268 -18.51 43.89 1.74
N PRO A 269 -17.80 45.01 1.52
CA PRO A 269 -17.87 45.71 0.24
C PRO A 269 -17.19 44.91 -0.88
N PHE A 270 -17.81 44.89 -2.06
CA PHE A 270 -17.19 44.37 -3.28
C PHE A 270 -15.84 45.04 -3.56
N PRO A 271 -14.75 44.30 -3.85
CA PRO A 271 -14.66 42.85 -4.12
C PRO A 271 -14.19 41.99 -2.92
N PHE A 272 -14.15 42.54 -1.71
CA PHE A 272 -13.55 41.87 -0.55
C PHE A 272 -14.39 40.70 -0.01
N ASP A 273 -15.72 40.81 -0.07
CA ASP A 273 -16.69 39.73 0.14
C ASP A 273 -16.37 38.48 -0.70
N HIS A 274 -16.28 38.62 -2.02
CA HIS A 274 -15.98 37.52 -2.93
C HIS A 274 -14.57 36.97 -2.70
N LEU A 275 -13.59 37.85 -2.46
CA LEU A 275 -12.21 37.43 -2.17
C LEU A 275 -12.14 36.55 -0.92
N VAL A 276 -12.79 36.98 0.17
CA VAL A 276 -12.80 36.23 1.44
C VAL A 276 -13.50 34.89 1.27
N VAL A 277 -14.69 34.86 0.67
CA VAL A 277 -15.45 33.61 0.46
C VAL A 277 -14.67 32.64 -0.44
N GLN A 278 -14.09 33.12 -1.54
CA GLN A 278 -13.27 32.29 -2.43
C GLN A 278 -12.00 31.77 -1.75
N CYS A 279 -11.35 32.58 -0.92
CA CYS A 279 -10.19 32.14 -0.14
C CYS A 279 -10.55 31.05 0.86
N LEU A 280 -11.69 31.17 1.56
CA LEU A 280 -12.19 30.14 2.47
C LEU A 280 -12.53 28.84 1.72
N ILE A 281 -13.17 28.95 0.56
CA ILE A 281 -13.48 27.81 -0.31
C ILE A 281 -12.20 27.13 -0.80
N LEU A 282 -11.21 27.92 -1.25
CA LEU A 282 -9.91 27.42 -1.67
C LEU A 282 -9.20 26.66 -0.54
N LEU A 283 -9.18 27.23 0.67
CA LEU A 283 -8.58 26.60 1.84
C LEU A 283 -9.29 25.28 2.20
N ALA A 284 -10.62 25.23 2.11
CA ALA A 284 -11.39 24.01 2.31
C ALA A 284 -11.09 22.97 1.20
N GLY A 285 -10.94 23.41 -0.05
CA GLY A 285 -10.55 22.57 -1.19
C GLY A 285 -9.15 21.98 -1.03
N VAL A 286 -8.17 22.82 -0.68
CA VAL A 286 -6.79 22.42 -0.38
C VAL A 286 -6.75 21.44 0.80
N ARG A 287 -7.54 21.68 1.86
CA ARG A 287 -7.68 20.72 2.98
C ARG A 287 -8.14 19.36 2.49
N ARG A 288 -9.19 19.32 1.65
CA ARG A 288 -9.68 18.06 1.06
C ARG A 288 -8.61 17.40 0.19
N GLY A 289 -7.89 18.18 -0.62
CA GLY A 289 -6.77 17.70 -1.43
C GLY A 289 -5.66 17.05 -0.59
N PHE A 290 -5.27 17.64 0.55
CA PHE A 290 -4.27 17.05 1.45
C PHE A 290 -4.73 15.75 2.08
N VAL A 291 -5.99 15.67 2.54
CA VAL A 291 -6.56 14.43 3.08
C VAL A 291 -6.53 13.34 2.02
N GLN A 292 -6.96 13.65 0.81
CA GLN A 292 -6.94 12.71 -0.31
C GLN A 292 -5.51 12.29 -0.67
N MET A 293 -4.58 13.23 -0.75
CA MET A 293 -3.18 12.92 -1.06
C MET A 293 -2.54 12.01 -0.01
N ASP A 294 -2.79 12.27 1.28
CA ASP A 294 -2.29 11.42 2.36
C ASP A 294 -2.85 10.00 2.24
N ALA A 295 -4.17 9.89 2.09
CA ALA A 295 -4.85 8.61 1.94
C ALA A 295 -4.30 7.82 0.75
N MET A 296 -4.12 8.47 -0.41
CA MET A 296 -3.53 7.86 -1.60
C MET A 296 -2.07 7.43 -1.35
N SER A 297 -1.27 8.23 -0.64
CA SER A 297 0.14 7.91 -0.37
C SER A 297 0.33 6.67 0.51
N ARG A 298 -0.68 6.36 1.34
CA ARG A 298 -0.70 5.19 2.22
C ARG A 298 -1.37 3.96 1.62
N GLY A 299 -1.88 4.06 0.39
CA GLY A 299 -2.50 2.97 -0.36
C GLY A 299 -4.04 2.93 -0.36
N TYR A 300 -4.72 3.93 0.21
CA TYR A 300 -6.18 4.06 0.15
C TYR A 300 -6.62 4.68 -1.19
N LEU A 301 -6.68 3.83 -2.22
CA LEU A 301 -6.90 4.26 -3.62
C LEU A 301 -8.38 4.50 -4.01
N THR A 302 -9.33 4.11 -3.18
CA THR A 302 -10.78 4.17 -3.44
C THR A 302 -11.49 5.02 -2.39
N ALA A 303 -12.56 5.74 -2.75
CA ALA A 303 -13.30 6.61 -1.82
C ALA A 303 -13.83 5.87 -0.57
N GLU A 304 -14.23 4.61 -0.70
CA GLU A 304 -14.70 3.78 0.42
C GLU A 304 -13.56 3.53 1.42
N ALA A 305 -12.42 3.04 0.94
CA ALA A 305 -11.23 2.83 1.78
C ALA A 305 -10.73 4.11 2.46
N GLN A 306 -10.92 5.29 1.84
CA GLN A 306 -10.58 6.57 2.48
C GLN A 306 -11.53 6.97 3.61
N ALA A 307 -12.79 6.52 3.58
CA ALA A 307 -13.75 6.80 4.65
C ALA A 307 -13.38 6.10 5.96
N ASP A 308 -12.69 4.95 5.88
CA ASP A 308 -12.22 4.16 7.02
C ASP A 308 -10.90 4.67 7.62
N MET A 309 -10.28 5.70 7.00
CA MET A 309 -8.99 6.23 7.44
C MET A 309 -9.13 7.01 8.76
N PRO A 310 -8.31 6.71 9.79
CA PRO A 310 -8.30 7.49 11.03
C PRO A 310 -7.92 8.95 10.77
N SER A 311 -8.73 9.88 11.30
CA SER A 311 -8.44 11.32 11.19
C SER A 311 -7.28 11.71 12.10
N ASP A 312 -6.19 12.21 11.52
CA ASP A 312 -5.03 12.72 12.27
C ASP A 312 -5.20 14.22 12.61
N PRO A 313 -5.32 14.60 13.90
CA PRO A 313 -5.50 15.98 14.32
C PRO A 313 -4.33 16.92 13.95
N GLN A 314 -3.11 16.41 13.85
CA GLN A 314 -1.94 17.23 13.50
C GLN A 314 -1.98 17.72 12.05
N ARG A 315 -2.77 17.05 11.21
CA ARG A 315 -2.84 17.33 9.77
C ARG A 315 -3.88 18.38 9.38
N VAL A 316 -4.67 18.84 10.35
CA VAL A 316 -5.71 19.87 10.18
C VAL A 316 -5.11 21.20 9.68
N ASN A 317 -3.87 21.49 10.06
CA ASN A 317 -3.21 22.77 9.81
C ASN A 317 -2.35 22.82 8.53
N LEU A 318 -2.29 21.74 7.73
CA LEU A 318 -1.48 21.70 6.49
C LEU A 318 -1.85 22.79 5.48
N PRO A 319 -3.14 23.12 5.24
CA PRO A 319 -3.51 24.17 4.28
C PRO A 319 -2.92 25.54 4.65
N TRP A 320 -2.90 25.86 5.95
CA TRP A 320 -2.33 27.10 6.45
C TRP A 320 -0.81 27.13 6.30
N LYS A 321 -0.14 25.98 6.50
CA LYS A 321 1.30 25.84 6.25
C LYS A 321 1.62 26.04 4.76
N LEU A 322 0.84 25.45 3.86
CA LEU A 322 1.00 25.66 2.42
C LEU A 322 0.79 27.13 2.03
N LEU A 323 -0.23 27.79 2.59
CA LEU A 323 -0.45 29.22 2.37
C LEU A 323 0.76 30.06 2.80
N GLY A 324 1.34 29.77 3.97
CA GLY A 324 2.56 30.44 4.43
C GLY A 324 3.75 30.22 3.49
N VAL A 325 3.91 29.00 2.95
CA VAL A 325 4.96 28.69 1.96
C VAL A 325 4.75 29.51 0.67
N MET A 326 3.51 29.58 0.18
CA MET A 326 3.17 30.38 -1.00
C MET A 326 3.43 31.87 -0.80
N ILE A 327 3.13 32.42 0.38
CA ILE A 327 3.43 33.82 0.72
C ILE A 327 4.95 34.06 0.73
N ALA A 328 5.71 33.19 1.39
CA ALA A 328 7.18 33.30 1.43
C ALA A 328 7.79 33.26 0.02
N TRP A 329 7.28 32.40 -0.86
CA TRP A 329 7.69 32.36 -2.27
C TRP A 329 7.31 33.62 -3.03
N GLY A 330 6.10 34.14 -2.83
CA GLY A 330 5.66 35.40 -3.42
C GLY A 330 6.60 36.55 -3.07
N VAL A 331 7.00 36.66 -1.80
CA VAL A 331 7.98 37.64 -1.32
C VAL A 331 9.34 37.41 -1.97
N ALA A 332 9.84 36.17 -2.01
CA ALA A 332 11.14 35.84 -2.60
C ALA A 332 11.20 36.16 -4.10
N VAL A 333 10.15 35.84 -4.86
CA VAL A 333 10.03 36.18 -6.28
C VAL A 333 10.00 37.70 -6.47
N ASN A 334 9.28 38.42 -5.61
CA ASN A 334 9.18 39.89 -5.71
C ASN A 334 10.53 40.57 -5.42
N ILE A 335 11.27 40.11 -4.42
CA ILE A 335 12.64 40.59 -4.12
C ILE A 335 13.59 40.26 -5.28
N ALA A 336 13.50 39.06 -5.86
CA ALA A 336 14.31 38.70 -7.01
C ALA A 336 13.98 39.56 -8.25
N ALA A 337 12.71 39.85 -8.47
CA ALA A 337 12.25 40.69 -9.58
C ALA A 337 12.68 42.15 -9.41
N SER A 338 12.72 42.68 -8.18
CA SER A 338 13.21 44.03 -7.90
C SER A 338 14.72 44.16 -8.09
N LEU A 339 15.48 43.09 -7.89
CA LEU A 339 16.91 43.00 -8.20
C LEU A 339 17.19 42.85 -9.71
N GLY A 340 16.25 42.29 -10.46
CA GLY A 340 16.31 42.21 -11.92
C GLY A 340 15.20 41.35 -12.50
N ILE A 341 14.58 41.82 -13.58
CA ILE A 341 13.41 41.15 -14.18
C ILE A 341 13.70 39.72 -14.65
N VAL A 342 14.89 39.47 -15.22
CA VAL A 342 15.33 38.13 -15.63
C VAL A 342 15.48 37.21 -14.42
N LEU A 343 16.06 37.71 -13.33
CA LEU A 343 16.21 36.95 -12.09
C LEU A 343 14.85 36.63 -11.48
N GLY A 344 13.90 37.58 -11.51
CA GLY A 344 12.52 37.36 -11.11
C GLY A 344 11.85 36.20 -11.86
N TYR A 345 11.94 36.19 -13.19
CA TYR A 345 11.41 35.09 -14.01
C TYR A 345 12.10 33.75 -13.75
N LEU A 346 13.41 33.74 -13.52
CA LEU A 346 14.14 32.50 -13.17
C LEU A 346 13.67 31.92 -11.83
N VAL A 347 13.51 32.78 -10.81
CA VAL A 347 13.03 32.35 -9.48
C VAL A 347 11.56 31.93 -9.53
N TRP A 348 10.74 32.60 -10.32
CA TRP A 348 9.35 32.21 -10.57
C TRP A 348 9.25 30.85 -11.28
N GLY A 349 10.03 30.64 -12.35
CA GLY A 349 10.07 29.36 -13.05
C GLY A 349 10.52 28.22 -12.14
N PHE A 350 11.53 28.47 -11.29
CA PHE A 350 11.98 27.51 -10.29
C PHE A 350 10.87 27.15 -9.30
N THR A 351 10.17 28.15 -8.73
CA THR A 351 9.08 27.90 -7.75
C THR A 351 7.91 27.13 -8.36
N VAL A 352 7.54 27.40 -9.61
CA VAL A 352 6.50 26.64 -10.33
C VAL A 352 6.90 25.18 -10.47
N VAL A 353 8.14 24.90 -10.89
CA VAL A 353 8.64 23.52 -11.03
C VAL A 353 8.72 22.81 -9.69
N THR A 354 9.10 23.50 -8.60
CA THR A 354 9.22 22.88 -7.28
C THR A 354 7.93 22.82 -6.48
N LEU A 355 6.85 23.50 -6.91
CA LEU A 355 5.56 23.53 -6.22
C LEU A 355 5.03 22.13 -5.88
N PRO A 356 4.95 21.15 -6.81
CA PRO A 356 4.45 19.82 -6.48
C PRO A 356 5.36 19.12 -5.44
N ALA A 357 6.67 19.33 -5.52
CA ALA A 357 7.61 18.75 -4.57
C ALA A 357 7.48 19.39 -3.17
N ALA A 358 7.17 20.68 -3.07
CA ALA A 358 6.91 21.35 -1.81
C ALA A 358 5.61 20.85 -1.15
N VAL A 359 4.56 20.63 -1.94
CA VAL A 359 3.30 20.08 -1.42
C VAL A 359 3.48 18.62 -0.95
N MET A 360 4.19 17.79 -1.72
CA MET A 360 4.61 16.43 -1.32
C MET A 360 5.45 16.42 -0.04
N ALA A 361 6.44 17.31 0.06
CA ALA A 361 7.28 17.42 1.24
C ALA A 361 6.45 17.75 2.49
N LEU A 362 5.48 18.65 2.35
CA LEU A 362 4.64 19.08 3.46
C LEU A 362 3.70 17.98 3.94
N SER A 363 3.17 17.14 3.04
CA SER A 363 2.32 16.01 3.44
C SER A 363 3.06 14.90 4.16
N VAL A 364 4.34 14.68 3.82
CA VAL A 364 5.14 13.66 4.48
C VAL A 364 5.73 14.16 5.80
N THR A 365 6.24 15.39 5.82
CA THR A 365 6.94 15.93 7.01
C THR A 365 6.04 16.61 8.03
N ASN A 366 4.83 17.02 7.65
CA ASN A 366 3.92 17.83 8.46
C ASN A 366 4.57 19.10 9.07
N SER A 367 5.71 19.57 8.55
CA SER A 367 6.47 20.71 9.10
C SER A 367 6.55 21.86 8.10
N PHE A 368 6.31 23.07 8.59
CA PHE A 368 6.38 24.30 7.79
C PHE A 368 7.82 24.61 7.35
N VAL A 369 8.78 24.48 8.27
CA VAL A 369 10.19 24.79 8.01
C VAL A 369 10.79 23.81 7.01
N SER A 370 10.46 22.52 7.15
CA SER A 370 10.81 21.50 6.17
C SER A 370 10.16 21.78 4.81
N GLY A 371 8.93 22.29 4.81
CA GLY A 371 8.22 22.72 3.61
C GLY A 371 8.89 23.86 2.85
N LEU A 372 9.66 24.73 3.53
CA LEU A 372 10.42 25.84 2.93
C LEU A 372 11.84 25.46 2.47
N ASN A 373 12.29 24.23 2.72
CA ASN A 373 13.66 23.82 2.44
C ASN A 373 13.86 23.43 0.96
N PRO A 374 14.58 24.22 0.14
CA PRO A 374 14.77 23.90 -1.28
C PRO A 374 15.59 22.63 -1.52
N ALA A 375 16.47 22.25 -0.58
CA ALA A 375 17.24 21.02 -0.69
C ALA A 375 16.34 19.78 -0.59
N LEU A 376 15.26 19.84 0.20
CA LEU A 376 14.29 18.76 0.32
C LEU A 376 13.52 18.57 -1.00
N TRP A 377 13.09 19.66 -1.64
CA TRP A 377 12.38 19.58 -2.92
C TRP A 377 13.26 18.97 -4.01
N VAL A 378 14.51 19.45 -4.13
CA VAL A 378 15.48 18.90 -5.11
C VAL A 378 15.74 17.42 -4.84
N ARG A 379 15.78 17.00 -3.58
CA ARG A 379 15.94 15.59 -3.21
C ARG A 379 14.74 14.74 -3.59
N ILE A 380 13.50 15.21 -3.36
CA ILE A 380 12.28 14.53 -3.81
C ILE A 380 12.26 14.41 -5.35
N ILE A 381 12.58 15.50 -6.06
CA ILE A 381 12.65 15.51 -7.53
C ILE A 381 13.68 14.50 -8.04
N ARG A 382 14.87 14.43 -7.41
CA ARG A 382 15.91 13.46 -7.77
C ARG A 382 15.55 12.03 -7.40
N GLY A 383 14.82 11.81 -6.30
CA GLY A 383 14.31 10.50 -5.90
C GLY A 383 13.32 9.96 -6.92
N VAL A 384 12.29 10.74 -7.23
CA VAL A 384 11.27 10.37 -8.22
C VAL A 384 11.87 10.28 -9.64
N GLY A 385 12.82 11.15 -10.00
CA GLY A 385 13.55 11.09 -11.27
C GLY A 385 12.73 11.55 -12.50
N LYS A 386 12.90 10.88 -13.65
CA LYS A 386 12.19 11.22 -14.91
C LYS A 386 10.65 11.24 -14.78
N PRO A 387 10.01 10.31 -14.05
CA PRO A 387 8.58 10.37 -13.74
C PRO A 387 8.10 11.71 -13.19
N TYR A 388 8.95 12.46 -12.49
CA TYR A 388 8.60 13.80 -11.98
C TYR A 388 8.36 14.80 -13.12
N ALA A 389 9.17 14.76 -14.18
CA ALA A 389 8.98 15.65 -15.33
C ALA A 389 7.66 15.34 -16.05
N VAL A 390 7.32 14.05 -16.17
CA VAL A 390 6.02 13.60 -16.71
C VAL A 390 4.89 14.09 -15.81
N LEU A 391 5.00 13.93 -14.49
CA LEU A 391 4.03 14.43 -13.52
C LEU A 391 3.85 15.95 -13.69
N PHE A 392 4.94 16.70 -13.74
CA PHE A 392 4.90 18.15 -13.91
C PHE A 392 4.20 18.58 -15.20
N VAL A 393 4.49 17.94 -16.33
CA VAL A 393 3.78 18.19 -17.60
C VAL A 393 2.29 17.92 -17.46
N PHE A 394 1.89 16.83 -16.83
CA PHE A 394 0.46 16.54 -16.58
C PHE A 394 -0.18 17.57 -15.64
N LEU A 395 0.50 18.01 -14.58
CA LEU A 395 0.00 19.05 -13.68
C LEU A 395 -0.15 20.40 -14.40
N MET A 396 0.78 20.75 -15.31
CA MET A 396 0.66 21.93 -16.16
C MET A 396 -0.51 21.81 -17.15
N LEU A 397 -0.70 20.63 -17.75
CA LEU A 397 -1.84 20.37 -18.65
C LEU A 397 -3.17 20.47 -17.90
N LEU A 398 -3.25 19.91 -16.69
CA LEU A 398 -4.42 20.00 -15.81
C LEU A 398 -4.69 21.44 -15.37
N SER A 399 -3.65 22.21 -15.04
CA SER A 399 -3.78 23.63 -14.68
C SER A 399 -4.25 24.48 -15.87
N GLY A 400 -3.75 24.18 -17.07
CA GLY A 400 -4.23 24.77 -18.32
C GLY A 400 -5.66 24.34 -18.69
N GLY A 401 -6.10 23.17 -18.22
CA GLY A 401 -7.42 22.61 -18.50
C GLY A 401 -8.57 23.56 -18.15
N THR A 402 -8.49 24.27 -17.03
CA THR A 402 -9.49 25.29 -16.65
C THR A 402 -9.56 26.44 -17.65
N ASN A 403 -8.42 26.86 -18.22
CA ASN A 403 -8.37 27.95 -19.21
C ASN A 403 -8.99 27.58 -20.55
N VAL A 404 -9.01 26.29 -20.90
CA VAL A 404 -9.67 25.78 -22.12
C VAL A 404 -11.15 25.45 -21.86
N LEU A 405 -11.44 24.87 -20.69
CA LEU A 405 -12.77 24.43 -20.31
C LEU A 405 -13.73 25.60 -20.05
N LEU A 406 -13.27 26.67 -19.41
CA LEU A 406 -14.12 27.82 -19.08
C LEU A 406 -14.70 28.54 -20.32
N PRO A 407 -13.92 28.87 -21.37
CA PRO A 407 -14.47 29.42 -22.61
C PRO A 407 -15.48 28.49 -23.29
N LEU A 408 -15.29 27.17 -23.21
CA LEU A 408 -16.22 26.20 -23.76
C LEU A 408 -17.55 26.18 -22.99
N LEU A 409 -17.50 26.39 -21.67
CA LEU A 409 -18.70 26.52 -20.83
C LEU A 409 -19.29 27.94 -20.82
N ALA A 410 -18.60 28.96 -21.33
CA ALA A 410 -19.07 30.35 -21.38
C ALA A 410 -20.54 30.54 -21.84
N PRO A 411 -21.08 29.83 -22.86
CA PRO A 411 -22.49 29.97 -23.21
C PRO A 411 -23.47 29.51 -22.10
N PHE A 412 -23.04 28.57 -21.24
CA PHE A 412 -23.80 28.06 -20.10
C PHE A 412 -23.55 28.85 -18.80
N LEU A 413 -22.44 29.58 -18.72
CA LEU A 413 -22.08 30.45 -17.60
C LEU A 413 -22.90 31.77 -17.66
N ARG A 414 -24.20 31.69 -17.41
CA ARG A 414 -25.08 32.87 -17.33
C ARG A 414 -25.85 32.91 -16.01
N GLY A 415 -25.89 34.07 -15.38
CA GLY A 415 -26.59 34.31 -14.12
C GLY A 415 -25.82 33.86 -12.87
N TRP A 416 -26.53 33.72 -11.76
CA TRP A 416 -25.99 33.40 -10.43
C TRP A 416 -25.21 32.07 -10.38
N LEU A 417 -25.47 31.12 -11.28
CA LEU A 417 -24.83 29.81 -11.27
C LEU A 417 -23.42 29.79 -11.89
N ALA A 418 -22.98 30.87 -12.54
CA ALA A 418 -21.66 30.93 -13.18
C ALA A 418 -20.52 30.74 -12.18
N LEU A 419 -20.58 31.44 -11.03
CA LEU A 419 -19.54 31.39 -10.01
C LEU A 419 -19.39 29.98 -9.37
N PRO A 420 -20.48 29.28 -8.99
CA PRO A 420 -20.42 27.87 -8.59
C PRO A 420 -19.79 26.96 -9.65
N ILE A 421 -20.17 27.09 -10.91
CA ILE A 421 -19.63 26.22 -11.98
C ILE A 421 -18.12 26.43 -12.15
N ILE A 422 -17.66 27.68 -12.13
CA ILE A 422 -16.23 28.02 -12.19
C ILE A 422 -15.49 27.41 -11.00
N THR A 423 -16.04 27.60 -9.80
CA THR A 423 -15.49 27.08 -8.54
C THR A 423 -15.43 25.54 -8.55
N PHE A 424 -16.48 24.88 -9.04
CA PHE A 424 -16.55 23.44 -9.21
C PHE A 424 -15.44 22.93 -10.13
N CYS A 425 -15.29 23.54 -11.31
CA CYS A 425 -14.25 23.16 -12.28
C CYS A 425 -12.85 23.31 -11.67
N PHE A 426 -12.58 24.42 -10.99
CA PHE A 426 -11.30 24.67 -10.35
C PHE A 426 -10.99 23.64 -9.25
N LEU A 427 -11.93 23.43 -8.33
CA LEU A 427 -11.76 22.46 -7.24
C LEU A 427 -11.65 21.01 -7.74
N TYR A 428 -12.35 20.67 -8.81
CA TYR A 428 -12.24 19.36 -9.46
C TYR A 428 -10.81 19.09 -9.92
N PHE A 429 -10.23 19.99 -10.72
CA PHE A 429 -8.86 19.83 -11.20
C PHE A 429 -7.85 19.86 -10.05
N LEU A 430 -8.08 20.69 -9.03
CA LEU A 430 -7.25 20.72 -7.83
C LEU A 430 -7.21 19.33 -7.16
N LEU A 431 -8.35 18.69 -6.93
CA LEU A 431 -8.41 17.35 -6.33
C LEU A 431 -7.71 16.29 -7.20
N VAL A 432 -7.87 16.34 -8.53
CA VAL A 432 -7.16 15.44 -9.45
C VAL A 432 -5.64 15.61 -9.32
N MET A 433 -5.13 16.84 -9.24
CA MET A 433 -3.70 17.11 -9.04
C MET A 433 -3.18 16.51 -7.72
N PHE A 434 -3.92 16.69 -6.62
CA PHE A 434 -3.57 16.09 -5.33
C PHE A 434 -3.62 14.56 -5.37
N ALA A 435 -4.58 13.97 -6.10
CA ALA A 435 -4.67 12.53 -6.30
C ALA A 435 -3.42 11.96 -6.99
N MET A 436 -3.01 12.59 -8.10
CA MET A 436 -1.83 12.19 -8.86
C MET A 436 -0.56 12.30 -8.03
N MET A 437 -0.42 13.40 -7.28
CA MET A 437 0.71 13.64 -6.39
C MET A 437 0.78 12.60 -5.27
N GLY A 438 -0.35 12.28 -4.63
CA GLY A 438 -0.44 11.24 -3.61
C GLY A 438 -0.12 9.86 -4.14
N TYR A 439 -0.56 9.54 -5.36
CA TYR A 439 -0.22 8.28 -6.00
C TYR A 439 1.26 8.18 -6.36
N VAL A 440 1.94 9.27 -6.73
CA VAL A 440 3.39 9.25 -6.96
C VAL A 440 4.14 9.00 -5.64
N LEU A 441 3.67 9.56 -4.52
CA LEU A 441 4.20 9.22 -3.19
C LEU A 441 4.02 7.73 -2.90
N TYR A 442 2.87 7.15 -3.24
CA TYR A 442 2.63 5.71 -3.13
C TYR A 442 3.52 4.88 -4.05
N GLN A 443 3.68 5.25 -5.31
CA GLN A 443 4.51 4.53 -6.28
C GLN A 443 5.98 4.49 -5.85
N PHE A 444 6.48 5.60 -5.29
CA PHE A 444 7.88 5.74 -4.83
C PHE A 444 8.02 5.67 -3.31
N HIS A 445 7.06 5.05 -2.61
CA HIS A 445 7.02 5.02 -1.15
C HIS A 445 8.32 4.49 -0.53
N TRP A 446 8.94 3.48 -1.16
CA TRP A 446 10.23 2.92 -0.74
C TRP A 446 11.39 3.91 -0.81
N GLN A 447 11.45 4.73 -1.87
CA GLN A 447 12.52 5.71 -2.08
C GLN A 447 12.34 6.98 -1.24
N LEU A 448 11.11 7.24 -0.82
CA LEU A 448 10.71 8.41 -0.06
C LEU A 448 10.49 8.11 1.44
N GLY A 449 10.67 6.86 1.89
CA GLY A 449 10.47 6.46 3.28
C GLY A 449 9.03 6.59 3.78
N VAL A 450 8.04 6.59 2.89
CA VAL A 450 6.62 6.69 3.25
C VAL A 450 6.12 5.31 3.71
N GLN A 451 5.53 5.24 4.91
CA GLN A 451 4.91 4.01 5.40
C GLN A 451 3.55 3.80 4.72
N VAL A 452 3.37 2.60 4.14
CA VAL A 452 2.13 2.19 3.46
C VAL A 452 1.33 1.34 4.44
N ASP A 453 0.11 1.79 4.75
CA ASP A 453 -0.79 1.12 5.71
C ASP A 453 -1.50 -0.07 5.05
N CYS A 454 -1.79 0.02 3.74
CA CYS A 454 -2.44 -1.02 2.98
C CYS A 454 -1.84 -1.19 1.58
N VAL A 455 -1.50 -2.42 1.19
CA VAL A 455 -1.16 -2.78 -0.19
C VAL A 455 -2.40 -3.41 -0.81
N HIS A 456 -2.93 -2.82 -1.89
CA HIS A 456 -4.15 -3.32 -2.51
C HIS A 456 -3.89 -4.68 -3.19
N SER A 457 -4.53 -5.75 -2.70
CA SER A 457 -4.33 -7.14 -3.16
C SER A 457 -4.72 -7.38 -4.63
N GLU A 458 -5.58 -6.54 -5.21
CA GLU A 458 -5.89 -6.60 -6.65
C GLU A 458 -4.64 -6.36 -7.52
N GLU A 459 -3.69 -5.55 -7.04
CA GLU A 459 -2.50 -5.16 -7.80
C GLU A 459 -1.36 -6.17 -7.69
N ILE A 460 -1.26 -6.86 -6.55
CA ILE A 460 -0.35 -8.00 -6.40
C ILE A 460 -0.83 -9.15 -7.30
N SER A 461 -2.16 -9.35 -7.40
CA SER A 461 -2.74 -10.43 -8.20
C SER A 461 -2.65 -10.17 -9.71
N GLU A 462 -2.87 -8.94 -10.19
CA GLU A 462 -2.73 -8.62 -11.62
C GLU A 462 -1.28 -8.60 -12.13
N VAL A 463 -0.28 -8.32 -11.29
CA VAL A 463 1.12 -8.19 -11.74
C VAL A 463 2.00 -9.40 -11.40
N GLN A 464 1.70 -10.16 -10.32
CA GLN A 464 2.41 -11.42 -10.06
C GLN A 464 1.82 -12.62 -10.84
N GLY A 465 0.52 -12.60 -11.18
CA GLY A 465 -0.13 -13.67 -11.95
C GLY A 465 0.12 -13.61 -13.48
N ASP A 466 0.50 -12.44 -14.03
CA ASP A 466 0.55 -12.25 -15.48
C ASP A 466 1.95 -12.30 -16.11
N LYS A 467 3.02 -12.69 -15.38
CA LYS A 467 4.28 -13.09 -16.04
C LYS A 467 4.03 -14.23 -17.03
N VAL A 468 3.22 -15.21 -16.62
CA VAL A 468 2.82 -16.33 -17.49
C VAL A 468 1.87 -15.84 -18.59
N GLY A 469 0.98 -14.90 -18.29
CA GLY A 469 0.13 -14.26 -19.30
C GLY A 469 0.87 -13.48 -20.38
N GLU A 470 1.92 -12.76 -20.01
CA GLU A 470 2.78 -12.01 -20.92
C GLU A 470 3.64 -12.96 -21.76
N LEU A 471 4.13 -14.07 -21.18
CA LEU A 471 4.79 -15.15 -21.92
C LEU A 471 3.85 -15.80 -22.93
N ILE A 472 2.61 -16.10 -22.53
CA ILE A 472 1.56 -16.64 -23.41
C ILE A 472 1.30 -15.65 -24.56
N SER A 473 1.11 -14.37 -24.24
CA SER A 473 0.84 -13.31 -25.23
C SER A 473 1.99 -13.13 -26.21
N SER A 474 3.23 -13.18 -25.72
CA SER A 474 4.45 -13.12 -26.54
C SER A 474 4.56 -14.33 -27.48
N ARG A 475 4.25 -15.54 -27.01
CA ARG A 475 4.24 -16.75 -27.84
C ARG A 475 3.16 -16.69 -28.93
N ILE A 476 1.97 -16.20 -28.61
CA ILE A 476 0.90 -15.96 -29.60
C ILE A 476 1.37 -14.96 -30.66
N ALA A 477 2.00 -13.86 -30.25
CA ALA A 477 2.56 -12.86 -31.17
C ALA A 477 3.69 -13.43 -32.04
N GLY A 478 4.46 -14.39 -31.52
CA GLY A 478 5.48 -15.15 -32.25
C GLY A 478 4.93 -16.25 -33.17
N GLY A 479 3.61 -16.47 -33.20
CA GLY A 479 2.95 -17.53 -33.98
C GLY A 479 3.02 -18.92 -33.36
N ASP A 480 3.57 -19.06 -32.16
CA ASP A 480 3.68 -20.32 -31.43
C ASP A 480 2.44 -20.56 -30.56
N ILE A 481 1.34 -20.98 -31.20
CA ILE A 481 0.05 -21.25 -30.52
C ILE A 481 0.14 -22.51 -29.66
N GLU A 482 0.91 -23.52 -30.06
CA GLU A 482 1.07 -24.77 -29.30
C GLU A 482 1.84 -24.54 -28.00
N GLY A 483 2.96 -23.80 -28.06
CA GLY A 483 3.72 -23.41 -26.87
C GLY A 483 2.95 -22.45 -25.96
N ALA A 484 2.09 -21.59 -26.51
CA ALA A 484 1.18 -20.75 -25.72
C ALA A 484 0.12 -21.60 -24.98
N LEU A 485 -0.42 -22.62 -25.65
CA LEU A 485 -1.41 -23.52 -25.07
C LEU A 485 -0.84 -24.34 -23.91
N GLU A 486 0.38 -24.88 -24.03
CA GLU A 486 1.00 -25.66 -22.95
C GLU A 486 1.26 -24.78 -21.71
N ALA A 487 1.76 -23.56 -21.91
CA ALA A 487 1.94 -22.60 -20.81
C ALA A 487 0.60 -22.22 -20.14
N ALA A 488 -0.46 -22.04 -20.93
CA ALA A 488 -1.79 -21.78 -20.39
C ALA A 488 -2.38 -22.98 -19.64
N LYS A 489 -2.09 -24.21 -20.09
CA LYS A 489 -2.49 -25.44 -19.40
C LYS A 489 -1.81 -25.59 -18.04
N GLU A 490 -0.50 -25.33 -17.97
CA GLU A 490 0.22 -25.30 -16.69
C GLU A 490 -0.36 -24.27 -15.72
N GLN A 491 -0.66 -23.06 -16.22
CA GLN A 491 -1.28 -22.01 -15.41
C GLN A 491 -2.68 -22.40 -14.92
N HIS A 492 -3.50 -22.98 -15.79
CA HIS A 492 -4.82 -23.49 -15.45
C HIS A 492 -4.78 -24.55 -14.33
N LEU A 493 -3.78 -25.44 -14.36
CA LEU A 493 -3.59 -26.45 -13.32
C LEU A 493 -3.11 -25.86 -11.99
N ALA A 494 -2.32 -24.79 -12.03
CA ALA A 494 -1.85 -24.10 -10.84
C ALA A 494 -2.96 -23.26 -10.18
N GLU A 495 -3.81 -22.62 -10.97
CA GLU A 495 -4.81 -21.63 -10.54
C GLU A 495 -6.22 -21.99 -11.04
N PRO A 496 -6.85 -23.06 -10.53
CA PRO A 496 -8.12 -23.56 -11.06
C PRO A 496 -9.33 -22.64 -10.77
N GLU A 497 -9.25 -21.77 -9.77
CA GLU A 497 -10.36 -20.89 -9.35
C GLU A 497 -10.33 -19.51 -10.02
N ASP A 498 -9.27 -19.16 -10.75
CA ASP A 498 -9.13 -17.85 -11.37
C ASP A 498 -9.87 -17.79 -12.72
N LEU A 499 -10.94 -16.99 -12.78
CA LEU A 499 -11.77 -16.83 -13.98
C LEU A 499 -10.99 -16.32 -15.20
N LYS A 500 -9.99 -15.45 -15.02
CA LYS A 500 -9.19 -14.89 -16.13
C LYS A 500 -8.30 -15.96 -16.76
N VAL A 501 -7.69 -16.80 -15.93
CA VAL A 501 -6.87 -17.94 -16.37
C VAL A 501 -7.71 -18.94 -17.14
N GLN A 502 -8.90 -19.27 -16.61
CA GLN A 502 -9.84 -20.17 -17.27
C GLN A 502 -10.30 -19.64 -18.63
N GLU A 503 -10.64 -18.34 -18.72
CA GLU A 503 -11.05 -17.71 -19.97
C GLU A 503 -9.94 -17.75 -21.03
N ARG A 504 -8.70 -17.43 -20.63
CA ARG A 504 -7.53 -17.44 -21.51
C ARG A 504 -7.26 -18.83 -22.07
N TYR A 505 -7.25 -19.84 -21.20
CA TYR A 505 -7.04 -21.23 -21.61
C TYR A 505 -8.16 -21.72 -22.55
N HIS A 506 -9.43 -21.39 -22.26
CA HIS A 506 -10.54 -21.75 -23.13
C HIS A 506 -10.43 -21.12 -24.53
N LYS A 507 -10.08 -19.84 -24.62
CA LYS A 507 -9.86 -19.16 -25.91
C LYS A 507 -8.72 -19.80 -26.70
N LEU A 508 -7.63 -20.17 -26.03
CA LEU A 508 -6.50 -20.85 -26.68
C LEU A 508 -6.86 -22.24 -27.19
N LEU A 509 -7.69 -22.99 -26.49
CA LEU A 509 -8.20 -24.28 -26.97
C LEU A 509 -9.01 -24.13 -28.27
N LEU A 510 -9.85 -23.09 -28.36
CA LEU A 510 -10.61 -22.78 -29.56
C LEU A 510 -9.70 -22.31 -30.72
N MET A 511 -8.68 -21.50 -30.42
CA MET A 511 -7.70 -21.06 -31.42
C MET A 511 -6.83 -22.21 -31.95
N ALA A 512 -6.51 -23.18 -31.11
CA ALA A 512 -5.76 -24.38 -31.48
C ALA A 512 -6.64 -25.47 -32.15
N ASP A 513 -7.90 -25.17 -32.45
CA ASP A 513 -8.91 -26.08 -33.04
C ASP A 513 -9.13 -27.39 -32.24
N LYS A 514 -8.80 -27.41 -30.94
CA LYS A 514 -8.97 -28.57 -30.04
C LYS A 514 -10.38 -28.59 -29.45
N LYS A 515 -11.39 -28.73 -30.30
CA LYS A 515 -12.82 -28.64 -29.94
C LYS A 515 -13.24 -29.62 -28.85
N ASP A 516 -12.76 -30.85 -28.88
CA ASP A 516 -13.10 -31.86 -27.86
C ASP A 516 -12.65 -31.43 -26.45
N HIS A 517 -11.42 -30.92 -26.35
CA HIS A 517 -10.86 -30.42 -25.09
C HIS A 517 -11.55 -29.12 -24.65
N ALA A 518 -11.92 -28.26 -25.61
CA ALA A 518 -12.68 -27.05 -25.33
C ALA A 518 -14.09 -27.35 -24.77
N LEU A 519 -14.75 -28.41 -25.24
CA LEU A 519 -16.04 -28.86 -24.72
C LEU A 519 -15.92 -29.38 -23.29
N GLU A 520 -14.92 -30.21 -23.00
CA GLU A 520 -14.69 -30.76 -21.65
C GLU A 520 -14.35 -29.64 -20.66
N HIS A 521 -13.38 -28.80 -21.00
CA HIS A 521 -13.00 -27.64 -20.20
C HIS A 521 -14.15 -26.63 -20.05
N GLY A 522 -14.89 -26.39 -21.12
CA GLY A 522 -16.03 -25.47 -21.16
C GLY A 522 -17.14 -25.85 -20.19
N LYS A 523 -17.40 -27.15 -19.98
CA LYS A 523 -18.37 -27.62 -18.96
C LYS A 523 -17.93 -27.22 -17.56
N SER A 524 -16.69 -27.55 -17.17
CA SER A 524 -16.16 -27.18 -15.85
C SER A 524 -16.06 -25.68 -15.65
N TYR A 525 -15.66 -24.94 -16.70
CA TYR A 525 -15.59 -23.49 -16.65
C TYR A 525 -16.99 -22.84 -16.52
N LEU A 526 -18.00 -23.40 -17.18
CA LEU A 526 -19.39 -22.96 -17.03
C LEU A 526 -19.89 -23.16 -15.59
N SER A 527 -19.64 -24.33 -15.00
CA SER A 527 -19.95 -24.61 -13.60
C SER A 527 -19.30 -23.60 -12.66
N LEU A 528 -18.03 -23.26 -12.93
CA LEU A 528 -17.30 -22.25 -12.16
C LEU A 528 -17.94 -20.86 -12.30
N LEU A 529 -18.28 -20.42 -13.51
CA LEU A 529 -18.95 -19.12 -13.75
C LEU A 529 -20.29 -19.02 -13.02
N LEU A 530 -21.09 -20.09 -13.06
CA LEU A 530 -22.37 -20.15 -12.36
C LEU A 530 -22.18 -20.11 -10.83
N SER A 531 -21.18 -20.83 -10.29
CA SER A 531 -20.88 -20.81 -8.85
C SER A 531 -20.44 -19.42 -8.36
N LYS A 532 -19.69 -18.67 -9.19
CA LYS A 532 -19.25 -17.30 -8.91
C LYS A 532 -20.30 -16.23 -9.27
N LYS A 533 -21.53 -16.62 -9.63
CA LYS A 533 -22.64 -15.72 -10.00
C LYS A 533 -22.37 -14.82 -11.22
N HIS A 534 -21.49 -15.22 -12.13
CA HIS A 534 -21.22 -14.50 -13.38
C HIS A 534 -22.13 -15.00 -14.51
N GLY A 535 -23.44 -14.71 -14.39
CA GLY A 535 -24.48 -15.23 -15.28
C GLY A 535 -24.31 -14.85 -16.75
N ASP A 536 -23.98 -13.59 -17.05
CA ASP A 536 -23.86 -13.09 -18.43
C ASP A 536 -22.75 -13.80 -19.21
N ALA A 537 -21.60 -13.98 -18.55
CA ALA A 537 -20.46 -14.72 -19.11
C ALA A 537 -20.80 -16.21 -19.28
N ALA A 538 -21.55 -16.80 -18.35
CA ALA A 538 -22.00 -18.19 -18.44
C ALA A 538 -22.92 -18.42 -19.65
N VAL A 539 -23.90 -17.53 -19.88
CA VAL A 539 -24.80 -17.59 -21.04
C VAL A 539 -24.02 -17.46 -22.35
N ALA A 540 -23.09 -16.50 -22.42
CA ALA A 540 -22.24 -16.31 -23.60
C ALA A 540 -21.30 -17.50 -23.87
N LEU A 541 -20.78 -18.16 -22.83
CA LEU A 541 -19.99 -19.38 -22.96
C LEU A 541 -20.86 -20.54 -23.45
N PHE A 542 -22.03 -20.75 -22.85
CA PHE A 542 -22.94 -21.83 -23.22
C PHE A 542 -23.39 -21.74 -24.69
N ARG A 543 -23.66 -20.53 -25.20
CA ARG A 543 -23.97 -20.31 -26.62
C ARG A 543 -22.86 -20.84 -27.53
N ARG A 544 -21.61 -20.49 -27.22
CA ARG A 544 -20.43 -20.94 -27.97
C ARG A 544 -20.24 -22.45 -27.90
N LEU A 545 -20.49 -23.06 -26.74
CA LEU A 545 -20.41 -24.51 -26.61
C LEU A 545 -21.50 -25.23 -27.43
N ARG A 546 -22.71 -24.66 -27.52
CA ARG A 546 -23.80 -25.19 -28.36
C ARG A 546 -23.54 -25.10 -29.86
N GLU A 547 -22.74 -24.13 -30.30
CA GLU A 547 -22.29 -24.06 -31.71
C GLU A 547 -21.36 -25.23 -32.06
N ILE A 548 -20.61 -25.74 -31.08
CA ILE A 548 -19.70 -26.88 -31.25
C ILE A 548 -20.46 -28.21 -31.08
N ASP A 549 -21.24 -28.35 -30.01
CA ASP A 549 -22.08 -29.53 -29.74
C ASP A 549 -23.54 -29.10 -29.49
N PRO A 550 -24.43 -29.27 -30.48
CA PRO A 550 -25.86 -28.95 -30.34
C PRO A 550 -26.60 -29.75 -29.25
N LYS A 551 -26.05 -30.89 -28.81
CA LYS A 551 -26.64 -31.79 -27.81
C LYS A 551 -25.94 -31.72 -26.45
N LEU A 552 -25.23 -30.63 -26.17
CA LEU A 552 -24.51 -30.43 -24.92
C LEU A 552 -25.42 -30.59 -23.70
N SER A 553 -25.14 -31.60 -22.87
CA SER A 553 -25.83 -31.84 -21.60
C SER A 553 -25.03 -31.26 -20.43
N LEU A 554 -25.75 -30.63 -19.49
CA LEU A 554 -25.22 -30.01 -18.27
C LEU A 554 -25.62 -30.82 -17.03
N PRO A 555 -24.87 -30.72 -15.93
CA PRO A 555 -25.29 -31.31 -14.67
C PRO A 555 -26.61 -30.69 -14.18
N PRO A 556 -27.51 -31.50 -13.58
CA PRO A 556 -28.90 -31.08 -13.36
C PRO A 556 -29.05 -29.88 -12.43
N GLY A 557 -28.19 -29.74 -11.42
CA GLY A 557 -28.21 -28.60 -10.48
C GLY A 557 -27.77 -27.26 -11.08
N GLU A 558 -27.17 -27.25 -12.26
CA GLU A 558 -26.72 -26.02 -12.93
C GLU A 558 -27.73 -25.47 -13.94
N VAL A 559 -28.64 -26.33 -14.41
CA VAL A 559 -29.64 -25.97 -15.43
C VAL A 559 -30.53 -24.83 -14.97
N LEU A 560 -31.00 -24.87 -13.72
CA LEU A 560 -31.83 -23.80 -13.15
C LEU A 560 -31.08 -22.47 -13.09
N ASN A 561 -29.84 -22.47 -12.58
CA ASN A 561 -29.01 -21.27 -12.46
C ASN A 561 -28.72 -20.64 -13.85
N LEU A 562 -28.43 -21.48 -14.85
CA LEU A 562 -28.21 -21.02 -16.22
C LEU A 562 -29.51 -20.50 -16.87
N ALA A 563 -30.64 -21.18 -16.66
CA ALA A 563 -31.93 -20.75 -17.20
C ALA A 563 -32.36 -19.39 -16.60
N GLN A 564 -32.13 -19.18 -15.30
CA GLN A 564 -32.34 -17.90 -14.64
C GLN A 564 -31.41 -16.81 -15.21
N ALA A 565 -30.12 -17.11 -15.37
CA ALA A 565 -29.17 -16.18 -15.99
C ALA A 565 -29.58 -15.81 -17.44
N ALA A 566 -30.02 -16.79 -18.23
CA ALA A 566 -30.53 -16.56 -19.58
C ALA A 566 -31.79 -15.68 -19.60
N GLN A 567 -32.70 -15.85 -18.63
CA GLN A 567 -33.86 -14.96 -18.47
C GLN A 567 -33.43 -13.50 -18.21
N HIS A 568 -32.45 -13.29 -17.32
CA HIS A 568 -31.91 -11.96 -17.02
C HIS A 568 -31.23 -11.31 -18.24
N CYS A 569 -30.52 -12.12 -19.04
CA CYS A 569 -29.92 -11.70 -20.31
C CYS A 569 -30.94 -11.50 -21.45
N ARG A 570 -32.24 -11.74 -21.21
CA ARG A 570 -33.32 -11.72 -22.21
C ARG A 570 -33.20 -12.76 -23.33
N GLU A 571 -32.46 -13.84 -23.10
CA GLU A 571 -32.36 -14.98 -24.02
C GLU A 571 -33.46 -16.02 -23.73
N TYR A 572 -34.71 -15.62 -23.92
CA TYR A 572 -35.88 -16.40 -23.52
C TYR A 572 -35.99 -17.75 -24.25
N GLU A 573 -35.63 -17.81 -25.54
CA GLU A 573 -35.65 -19.06 -26.31
C GLU A 573 -34.63 -20.07 -25.78
N MET A 574 -33.44 -19.60 -25.40
CA MET A 574 -32.41 -20.43 -24.80
C MET A 574 -32.87 -20.96 -23.44
N ALA A 575 -33.42 -20.09 -22.59
CA ALA A 575 -33.96 -20.47 -21.30
C ALA A 575 -35.04 -21.55 -21.42
N LEU A 576 -36.00 -21.38 -22.35
CA LEU A 576 -37.03 -22.40 -22.60
C LEU A 576 -36.46 -23.71 -23.14
N SER A 577 -35.44 -23.66 -24.01
CA SER A 577 -34.80 -24.88 -24.52
C SER A 577 -34.11 -25.69 -23.42
N LEU A 578 -33.65 -25.03 -22.35
CA LEU A 578 -33.06 -25.67 -21.18
C LEU A 578 -34.13 -26.29 -20.26
N THR A 579 -35.31 -25.67 -20.16
CA THR A 579 -36.38 -26.14 -19.27
C THR A 579 -37.20 -27.29 -19.86
N GLN A 580 -37.43 -27.31 -21.18
CA GLN A 580 -38.38 -28.21 -21.85
C GLN A 580 -38.03 -29.70 -21.79
N SER A 581 -36.74 -30.05 -21.72
CA SER A 581 -36.28 -31.45 -21.70
C SER A 581 -35.82 -31.91 -20.32
N PHE A 582 -35.92 -31.07 -19.30
CA PHE A 582 -35.35 -31.36 -17.98
C PHE A 582 -36.10 -32.47 -17.23
N ASP A 583 -37.44 -32.45 -17.30
CA ASP A 583 -38.34 -33.42 -16.68
C ASP A 583 -38.20 -34.84 -17.27
N LEU A 584 -38.00 -34.93 -18.59
CA LEU A 584 -37.75 -36.18 -19.31
C LEU A 584 -36.37 -36.76 -18.99
N MET A 585 -35.36 -35.90 -18.84
CA MET A 585 -33.97 -36.31 -18.61
C MET A 585 -33.70 -36.69 -17.15
N HIS A 586 -34.39 -36.05 -16.19
CA HIS A 586 -34.17 -36.26 -14.76
C HIS A 586 -35.47 -36.44 -13.98
N PRO A 587 -36.15 -37.60 -14.11
CA PRO A 587 -37.34 -37.90 -13.32
C PRO A 587 -36.98 -37.88 -11.84
N HIS A 588 -37.67 -37.05 -11.04
CA HIS A 588 -37.52 -36.87 -9.58
C HIS A 588 -36.45 -35.87 -9.06
N HIS A 589 -35.92 -34.97 -9.89
CA HIS A 589 -35.04 -33.90 -9.38
C HIS A 589 -35.82 -32.87 -8.51
N ALA A 590 -35.17 -32.32 -7.48
CA ALA A 590 -35.79 -31.38 -6.54
C ALA A 590 -36.23 -30.07 -7.21
N ASP A 591 -35.45 -29.60 -8.21
CA ASP A 591 -35.66 -28.30 -8.87
C ASP A 591 -36.73 -28.31 -9.96
N ILE A 592 -37.39 -29.45 -10.23
CA ILE A 592 -38.45 -29.57 -11.25
C ILE A 592 -39.54 -28.50 -11.07
N PRO A 593 -40.06 -28.25 -9.84
CA PRO A 593 -41.09 -27.23 -9.65
C PRO A 593 -40.61 -25.81 -9.98
N GLU A 594 -39.36 -25.48 -9.65
CA GLU A 594 -38.78 -24.16 -9.92
C GLU A 594 -38.55 -23.93 -11.42
N ILE A 595 -38.10 -24.97 -12.13
CA ILE A 595 -37.86 -24.94 -13.58
C ILE A 595 -39.18 -24.78 -14.34
N HIS A 596 -40.24 -25.51 -13.95
CA HIS A 596 -41.56 -25.35 -14.58
C HIS A 596 -42.17 -23.97 -14.28
N PHE A 597 -42.01 -23.46 -13.06
CA PHE A 597 -42.46 -22.11 -12.74
C PHE A 597 -41.73 -21.05 -13.58
N LEU A 598 -40.40 -21.16 -13.71
CA LEU A 598 -39.61 -20.28 -14.57
C LEU A 598 -40.08 -20.34 -16.03
N SER A 599 -40.34 -21.54 -16.55
CA SER A 599 -40.87 -21.73 -17.90
C SER A 599 -42.23 -21.06 -18.10
N ALA A 600 -43.16 -21.22 -17.14
CA ALA A 600 -44.48 -20.58 -17.20
C ALA A 600 -44.37 -19.05 -17.16
N ARG A 601 -43.50 -18.52 -16.30
CA ARG A 601 -43.25 -17.08 -16.20
C ARG A 601 -42.72 -16.51 -17.52
N ILE A 602 -41.77 -17.20 -18.17
CA ILE A 602 -41.24 -16.78 -19.48
C ILE A 602 -42.34 -16.79 -20.55
N HIS A 603 -43.19 -17.82 -20.60
CA HIS A 603 -44.29 -17.88 -21.57
C HIS A 603 -45.31 -16.75 -21.40
N SER A 604 -45.64 -16.39 -20.15
CA SER A 604 -46.52 -15.27 -19.81
C SER A 604 -45.88 -13.92 -20.14
N GLU A 605 -44.71 -13.62 -19.55
CA GLU A 605 -44.12 -12.29 -19.60
C GLU A 605 -43.47 -11.95 -20.95
N ALA A 606 -42.70 -12.88 -21.52
CA ALA A 606 -41.93 -12.62 -22.74
C ALA A 606 -42.74 -12.90 -24.01
N PHE A 607 -43.51 -14.00 -24.02
CA PHE A 607 -44.26 -14.43 -25.21
C PHE A 607 -45.75 -14.09 -25.17
N ARG A 608 -46.28 -13.57 -24.06
CA ARG A 608 -47.71 -13.22 -23.89
C ARG A 608 -48.65 -14.38 -24.16
N ARG A 609 -48.18 -15.61 -23.88
CA ARG A 609 -48.93 -16.87 -24.04
C ARG A 609 -49.47 -17.31 -22.68
N ASP A 610 -50.40 -16.53 -22.16
CA ASP A 610 -50.97 -16.72 -20.82
C ASP A 610 -51.72 -18.06 -20.73
N ASP A 611 -52.28 -18.56 -21.84
CA ASP A 611 -52.92 -19.88 -21.93
C ASP A 611 -51.96 -21.02 -21.60
N MET A 612 -50.75 -21.00 -22.19
CA MET A 612 -49.73 -22.01 -21.92
C MET A 612 -49.19 -21.89 -20.49
N ALA A 613 -48.96 -20.65 -20.02
CA ALA A 613 -48.53 -20.42 -18.65
C ALA A 613 -49.52 -20.97 -17.63
N ARG A 614 -50.84 -20.76 -17.84
CA ARG A 614 -51.91 -21.31 -16.99
C ARG A 614 -51.91 -22.83 -17.00
N GLN A 615 -51.77 -23.47 -18.16
CA GLN A 615 -51.71 -24.92 -18.25
C GLN A 615 -50.51 -25.49 -17.47
N ILE A 616 -49.32 -24.91 -17.64
CA ILE A 616 -48.11 -25.33 -16.94
C ILE A 616 -48.28 -25.15 -15.43
N LEU A 617 -48.74 -23.97 -14.98
CA LEU A 617 -48.95 -23.67 -13.55
C LEU A 617 -50.04 -24.54 -12.91
N GLY A 618 -51.10 -24.87 -13.66
CA GLY A 618 -52.15 -25.78 -13.21
C GLY A 618 -51.59 -27.17 -12.93
N THR A 619 -50.86 -27.75 -13.89
CA THR A 619 -50.22 -29.07 -13.71
C THR A 619 -49.18 -29.06 -12.58
N LEU A 620 -48.49 -27.95 -12.39
CA LEU A 620 -47.51 -27.76 -11.33
C LEU A 620 -48.17 -27.74 -9.94
N CYS A 621 -49.27 -27.00 -9.79
CA CYS A 621 -50.04 -26.91 -8.54
C CYS A 621 -50.68 -28.26 -8.16
N GLU A 622 -51.15 -29.04 -9.14
CA GLU A 622 -51.71 -30.38 -8.92
C GLU A 622 -50.65 -31.40 -8.48
N LYS A 623 -49.48 -31.40 -9.12
CA LYS A 623 -48.42 -32.38 -8.86
C LYS A 623 -47.60 -32.08 -7.61
N TYR A 624 -47.37 -30.80 -7.28
CA TYR A 624 -46.48 -30.39 -6.18
C TYR A 624 -47.14 -29.39 -5.20
N PRO A 625 -48.27 -29.74 -4.56
CA PRO A 625 -49.06 -28.81 -3.75
C PRO A 625 -48.37 -28.31 -2.46
N LYS A 626 -47.30 -28.97 -2.00
CA LYS A 626 -46.58 -28.65 -0.75
C LYS A 626 -45.21 -28.01 -0.97
N HIS A 627 -44.80 -27.76 -2.21
CA HIS A 627 -43.48 -27.21 -2.52
C HIS A 627 -43.44 -25.68 -2.28
N ASP A 628 -42.34 -25.15 -1.72
CA ASP A 628 -42.24 -23.75 -1.29
C ASP A 628 -42.55 -22.76 -2.43
N VAL A 629 -41.90 -22.94 -3.58
CA VAL A 629 -42.14 -22.12 -4.78
C VAL A 629 -43.58 -22.19 -5.30
N VAL A 630 -44.24 -23.34 -5.15
CA VAL A 630 -45.62 -23.48 -5.62
C VAL A 630 -46.58 -22.67 -4.73
N VAL A 631 -46.43 -22.81 -3.42
CA VAL A 631 -47.26 -22.11 -2.44
C VAL A 631 -47.00 -20.60 -2.47
N ARG A 632 -45.72 -20.19 -2.54
CA ARG A 632 -45.32 -18.78 -2.43
C ARG A 632 -45.50 -18.01 -3.73
N GLU A 633 -45.23 -18.63 -4.89
CA GLU A 633 -45.12 -17.91 -6.17
C GLU A 633 -46.09 -18.46 -7.23
N ALA A 634 -46.15 -19.76 -7.46
CA ALA A 634 -46.96 -20.32 -8.56
C ALA A 634 -48.47 -20.12 -8.38
N VAL A 635 -49.00 -20.40 -7.18
CA VAL A 635 -50.43 -20.22 -6.86
C VAL A 635 -50.90 -18.77 -7.00
N PRO A 636 -50.24 -17.75 -6.40
CA PRO A 636 -50.66 -16.36 -6.58
C PRO A 636 -50.50 -15.90 -8.04
N TYR A 637 -49.47 -16.37 -8.75
CA TYR A 637 -49.27 -16.02 -10.16
C TYR A 637 -50.39 -16.61 -11.05
N LEU A 638 -50.80 -17.86 -10.82
CA LEU A 638 -51.92 -18.48 -11.52
C LEU A 638 -53.23 -17.71 -11.30
N ARG A 639 -53.54 -17.34 -10.05
CA ARG A 639 -54.73 -16.53 -9.74
C ARG A 639 -54.72 -15.17 -10.44
N ALA A 640 -53.56 -14.54 -10.53
CA ALA A 640 -53.42 -13.26 -11.23
C ALA A 640 -53.72 -13.41 -12.73
N LEU A 641 -53.20 -14.45 -13.38
CA LEU A 641 -53.50 -14.73 -14.79
C LEU A 641 -54.99 -15.05 -15.03
N GLU A 642 -55.61 -15.82 -14.13
CA GLU A 642 -57.05 -16.11 -14.21
C GLU A 642 -57.90 -14.85 -14.08
N ALA A 643 -57.56 -13.95 -13.14
CA ALA A 643 -58.25 -12.68 -12.96
C ALA A 643 -58.15 -11.78 -14.21
N ILE A 644 -56.96 -11.72 -14.84
CA ILE A 644 -56.77 -10.98 -16.10
C ILE A 644 -57.66 -11.55 -17.20
N SER A 645 -57.72 -12.88 -17.34
CA SER A 645 -58.54 -13.53 -18.38
C SER A 645 -60.05 -13.29 -18.18
N GLN A 646 -60.51 -13.25 -16.93
CA GLN A 646 -61.92 -12.99 -16.58
C GLN A 646 -62.29 -11.51 -16.77
N GLY A 647 -61.35 -10.59 -16.54
CA GLY A 647 -61.56 -9.14 -16.76
C GLY A 647 -61.59 -8.72 -18.23
N THR A 648 -61.01 -9.50 -19.14
CA THR A 648 -61.07 -9.26 -20.60
C THR A 648 -62.31 -9.85 -21.29
N ALA A 649 -63.12 -10.64 -20.57
CA ALA A 649 -64.31 -11.31 -21.10
C ALA A 649 -65.65 -10.58 -20.79
N GLY A 650 -65.59 -9.45 -20.08
CA GLY A 650 -66.71 -8.52 -19.86
C GLY A 650 -66.43 -7.19 -20.54
#